data_AF-A0A847HJB7-F1
#
_entry.id   AF-A0A847HJB7-F1
#
_cell.length_a   1.000
_cell.length_b   1.000
_cell.length_c   1.000
_cell.angle_alpha   90.00
_cell.angle_beta   90.00
_cell.angle_gamma   90.00
#
_symmetry.space_group_name_H-M   'P 1'
#
loop_
_entity.id
_entity.type
_entity.pdbx_description
1 polymer ?
#
loop_
_entity_poly.entity_id
_entity_poly.type
_entity_poly.pdbx_seq_one_letter_code
_entity_poly.pdbx_strand_id
1 'polypeptide(L)'
;MNKYHSGSGQAILAIVMICLVLGILAGAVLTFQRGQIALLSRSARDYVALSVAEAGLHAVLAEMRADYQFVTHGNPYIPAEGWPSASENRYNHLKSFGLLKLDNNERGTYSGSVELPAMKLTGKFKVRVKLIKSQNSPDSKTVDESHRYFLLEAVGRVEDTCRKISTVIEKVVPGNFLFYDGQILDVGGYGPYRVSPGEMKTGRLYGHEMLIFSQRGTFDRGAELREMERISTPGFIRAESSVHVDFYNGKRGTIKPSNDSTDPDKFETFAEYKNGKLIDPFVLDGYHGARPQKLPPLNPEYYKKARRPAPTILRAGSSFKGFSESKWRCPANPTETVYDLFFGWEYKNADDKVLLYSEVPLRIWGCPPWKSLTIFCEKDVFIAGDFNANPDNPQNYNVGFKDYSKEPRNGTDKNGVAVLSMGRIWFDYSNPMNFLRNEMQTLIDYDLAMALGGEDVNVLVLGGIVFPPRLSTGAYDKRLPMTALNFSVINSLFSMPKQPPEIIPVTTAGIALHPALEKLRDYLKPGSTPEENKNRFVIKSALRRTAVYEGVGARCYMTGTLLAGARDKIIDSIMDQAEKEMQEGEPDPSLGPWNIADRLFQMALKYPRTGFRMPEMTVNALLIDSAELNARWSMGNNTSKVRNELGNVANPHMRSLPFIGRDSRFFLRHMGSMIHLRTRPAKGYLDGSLRNDQSVVRRNIFDTTFVRGGGDYHPPYPMAGFTIISWKDESIPAEEYDKIN
;
A
#
# COMPACT_ATOMS: atom_id res chain seq x y z
N MET A 1 1.45 -28.77 -118.31
CA MET A 1 1.11 -27.74 -117.32
C MET A 1 0.56 -28.44 -116.08
N ASN A 2 1.32 -28.39 -114.99
CA ASN A 2 1.10 -29.06 -113.70
C ASN A 2 0.09 -28.30 -112.82
N LYS A 3 -0.70 -29.03 -112.01
CA LYS A 3 -1.02 -28.69 -110.60
C LYS A 3 -1.83 -29.81 -109.93
N TYR A 4 -1.17 -30.62 -109.10
CA TYR A 4 -1.80 -31.53 -108.14
C TYR A 4 -2.13 -30.78 -106.84
N HIS A 5 -3.30 -31.06 -106.26
CA HIS A 5 -3.78 -30.55 -104.97
C HIS A 5 -3.00 -31.17 -103.79
N SER A 6 -2.30 -30.36 -102.99
CA SER A 6 -1.64 -30.77 -101.73
C SER A 6 -1.93 -29.82 -100.55
N GLY A 7 -3.08 -29.15 -100.53
CA GLY A 7 -3.36 -28.04 -99.59
C GLY A 7 -4.29 -28.32 -98.40
N SER A 8 -5.09 -29.39 -98.41
CA SER A 8 -6.17 -29.57 -97.41
C SER A 8 -5.76 -30.33 -96.14
N GLY A 9 -4.84 -31.29 -96.23
CA GLY A 9 -4.41 -32.11 -95.09
C GLY A 9 -3.51 -31.37 -94.09
N GLN A 10 -2.61 -30.50 -94.56
CA GLN A 10 -1.72 -29.73 -93.68
C GLN A 10 -2.43 -28.58 -92.96
N ALA A 11 -3.43 -27.97 -93.59
CA ALA A 11 -4.24 -26.92 -92.96
C ALA A 11 -5.09 -27.48 -91.79
N ILE A 12 -5.65 -28.68 -91.96
CA ILE A 12 -6.42 -29.35 -90.89
C ILE A 12 -5.50 -29.76 -89.73
N LEU A 13 -4.32 -30.31 -90.01
CA LEU A 13 -3.32 -30.63 -88.98
C LEU A 13 -2.85 -29.39 -88.20
N ALA A 14 -2.64 -28.27 -88.89
CA ALA A 14 -2.28 -27.00 -88.25
C ALA A 14 -3.41 -26.48 -87.34
N ILE A 15 -4.67 -26.54 -87.79
CA ILE A 15 -5.83 -26.12 -87.00
C ILE A 15 -5.99 -27.02 -85.75
N VAL A 16 -5.84 -28.34 -85.90
CA VAL A 16 -5.92 -29.28 -84.77
C VAL A 16 -4.80 -29.04 -83.75
N MET A 17 -3.57 -28.79 -84.21
CA MET A 17 -2.44 -28.43 -83.34
C MET A 17 -2.67 -27.10 -82.62
N ILE A 18 -3.18 -26.08 -83.30
CA ILE A 18 -3.51 -24.78 -82.69
C ILE A 18 -4.62 -24.95 -81.64
N CYS A 19 -5.67 -25.72 -81.93
CA CYS A 19 -6.74 -26.01 -80.97
C CYS A 19 -6.23 -26.80 -79.75
N LEU A 20 -5.30 -27.74 -79.95
CA LEU A 20 -4.69 -28.52 -78.86
C LEU A 20 -3.84 -27.63 -77.95
N VAL A 21 -3.00 -26.76 -78.54
CA VAL A 21 -2.15 -25.80 -77.80
C VAL A 21 -3.00 -24.78 -77.04
N LEU A 22 -4.06 -24.26 -77.67
CA LEU A 22 -5.02 -23.35 -77.02
C LEU A 22 -5.78 -24.05 -75.88
N GLY A 23 -6.15 -25.33 -76.04
CA GLY A 23 -6.78 -26.12 -74.99
C GLY A 23 -5.88 -26.34 -73.77
N ILE A 24 -4.59 -26.62 -73.98
CA ILE A 24 -3.59 -26.76 -72.92
C ILE A 24 -3.37 -25.41 -72.21
N LEU A 25 -3.25 -24.32 -72.95
CA LEU A 25 -3.10 -22.96 -72.40
C LEU A 25 -4.34 -22.54 -71.60
N ALA A 26 -5.55 -22.79 -72.09
CA ALA A 26 -6.79 -22.52 -71.36
C ALA A 26 -6.88 -23.37 -70.07
N GLY A 27 -6.50 -24.64 -70.12
CA GLY A 27 -6.41 -25.51 -68.95
C GLY A 27 -5.40 -25.00 -67.91
N ALA A 28 -4.23 -24.54 -68.36
CA ALA A 28 -3.20 -23.96 -67.49
C ALA A 28 -3.67 -22.65 -66.84
N VAL A 29 -4.31 -21.75 -67.60
CA VAL A 29 -4.88 -20.49 -67.08
C VAL A 29 -6.01 -20.76 -66.08
N LEU A 30 -6.90 -21.69 -66.35
CA LEU A 30 -7.96 -22.08 -65.41
C LEU A 30 -7.39 -22.70 -64.12
N THR A 31 -6.34 -23.51 -64.22
CA THR A 31 -5.67 -24.10 -63.06
C THR A 31 -4.94 -23.02 -62.25
N PHE A 32 -4.30 -22.05 -62.92
CA PHE A 32 -3.64 -20.92 -62.29
C PHE A 32 -4.64 -19.97 -61.60
N GLN A 33 -5.78 -19.68 -62.24
CA GLN A 33 -6.87 -18.89 -61.65
C GLN A 33 -7.50 -19.60 -60.45
N ARG A 34 -7.73 -20.92 -60.53
CA ARG A 34 -8.18 -21.73 -59.38
C ARG A 34 -7.16 -21.71 -58.24
N GLY A 35 -5.87 -21.79 -58.56
CA GLY A 35 -4.77 -21.65 -57.60
C GLY A 35 -4.75 -20.29 -56.92
N GLN A 36 -4.91 -19.19 -57.67
CA GLN A 36 -5.00 -17.83 -57.12
C GLN A 36 -6.24 -17.64 -56.25
N ILE A 37 -7.42 -18.13 -56.67
CA ILE A 37 -8.65 -18.06 -55.86
C ILE A 37 -8.51 -18.90 -54.57
N ALA A 38 -7.87 -20.07 -54.65
CA ALA A 38 -7.58 -20.91 -53.48
C ALA A 38 -6.53 -20.29 -52.54
N LEU A 39 -5.54 -19.58 -53.06
CA LEU A 39 -4.55 -18.84 -52.27
C LEU A 39 -5.18 -17.62 -51.60
N LEU A 40 -6.04 -16.89 -52.31
CA LEU A 40 -6.83 -15.78 -51.77
C LEU A 40 -7.79 -16.28 -50.67
N SER A 41 -8.45 -17.43 -50.87
CA SER A 41 -9.34 -18.03 -49.86
C SER A 41 -8.58 -18.61 -48.66
N ARG A 42 -7.38 -19.17 -48.88
CA ARG A 42 -6.51 -19.63 -47.78
C ARG A 42 -5.98 -18.46 -46.97
N SER A 43 -5.52 -17.39 -47.61
CA SER A 43 -5.05 -16.18 -46.90
C SER A 43 -6.16 -15.54 -46.06
N ALA A 44 -7.40 -15.54 -46.56
CA ALA A 44 -8.56 -15.10 -45.78
C ALA A 44 -8.82 -16.02 -44.58
N ARG A 45 -8.75 -17.35 -44.76
CA ARG A 45 -8.89 -18.31 -43.67
C ARG A 45 -7.77 -18.24 -42.64
N ASP A 46 -6.53 -17.98 -43.07
CA ASP A 46 -5.37 -17.72 -42.20
C ASP A 46 -5.60 -16.47 -41.35
N TYR A 47 -6.08 -15.39 -41.95
CA TYR A 47 -6.42 -14.17 -41.22
C TYR A 47 -7.54 -14.40 -40.20
N VAL A 48 -8.60 -15.11 -40.58
CA VAL A 48 -9.70 -15.44 -39.65
C VAL A 48 -9.21 -16.36 -38.54
N ALA A 49 -8.38 -17.36 -38.83
CA ALA A 49 -7.78 -18.23 -37.83
C ALA A 49 -6.88 -17.46 -36.85
N LEU A 50 -6.16 -16.44 -37.32
CA LEU A 50 -5.42 -15.51 -36.47
C LEU A 50 -6.39 -14.71 -35.57
N SER A 51 -7.44 -14.08 -36.10
CA SER A 51 -8.44 -13.37 -35.28
C SER A 51 -9.10 -14.27 -34.23
N VAL A 52 -9.31 -15.54 -34.55
CA VAL A 52 -9.85 -16.53 -33.60
C VAL A 52 -8.83 -16.85 -32.50
N ALA A 53 -7.53 -16.94 -32.83
CA ALA A 53 -6.46 -17.08 -31.84
C ALA A 53 -6.39 -15.83 -30.93
N GLU A 54 -6.52 -14.63 -31.49
CA GLU A 54 -6.56 -13.37 -30.75
C GLU A 54 -7.75 -13.30 -29.79
N ALA A 55 -8.92 -13.78 -30.21
CA ALA A 55 -10.09 -13.88 -29.34
C ALA A 55 -9.81 -14.76 -28.11
N GLY A 56 -9.15 -15.91 -28.30
CA GLY A 56 -8.70 -16.77 -27.21
C GLY A 56 -7.68 -16.08 -26.29
N LEU A 57 -6.66 -15.44 -26.87
CA LEU A 57 -5.67 -14.66 -26.13
C LEU A 57 -6.33 -13.59 -25.24
N HIS A 58 -7.26 -12.81 -25.79
CA HIS A 58 -7.96 -11.77 -25.06
C HIS A 58 -8.90 -12.33 -23.98
N ALA A 59 -9.53 -13.48 -24.23
CA ALA A 59 -10.32 -14.17 -23.22
C ALA A 59 -9.44 -14.58 -22.02
N VAL A 60 -8.29 -15.19 -22.25
CA VAL A 60 -7.37 -15.55 -21.14
C VAL A 60 -6.79 -14.33 -20.43
N LEU A 61 -6.45 -13.25 -21.14
CA LEU A 61 -6.03 -12.00 -20.49
C LEU A 61 -7.13 -11.42 -19.60
N ALA A 62 -8.39 -11.55 -20.00
CA ALA A 62 -9.53 -11.14 -19.18
C ALA A 62 -9.74 -12.08 -17.97
N GLU A 63 -9.51 -13.39 -18.11
CA GLU A 63 -9.48 -14.33 -16.97
C GLU A 63 -8.36 -13.95 -15.99
N MET A 64 -7.14 -13.67 -16.47
CA MET A 64 -6.02 -13.24 -15.63
C MET A 64 -6.32 -11.92 -14.90
N ARG A 65 -7.10 -11.01 -15.49
CA ARG A 65 -7.56 -9.78 -14.82
C ARG A 65 -8.67 -10.04 -13.81
N ALA A 66 -9.44 -11.11 -13.97
CA ALA A 66 -10.49 -11.51 -13.02
C ALA A 66 -9.93 -12.30 -11.84
N ASP A 67 -8.96 -13.18 -12.11
CA ASP A 67 -8.15 -13.93 -11.15
C ASP A 67 -6.65 -13.74 -11.47
N TYR A 68 -5.97 -12.97 -10.60
CA TYR A 68 -4.56 -12.63 -10.74
C TYR A 68 -3.59 -13.81 -10.56
N GLN A 69 -4.11 -14.98 -10.18
CA GLN A 69 -3.40 -16.25 -10.04
C GLN A 69 -3.73 -17.24 -11.16
N PHE A 70 -4.50 -16.81 -12.17
CA PHE A 70 -4.93 -17.68 -13.26
C PHE A 70 -3.74 -18.20 -14.09
N VAL A 71 -3.60 -19.52 -14.10
CA VAL A 71 -2.76 -20.28 -15.03
C VAL A 71 -3.50 -21.53 -15.43
N THR A 72 -3.31 -21.99 -16.67
CA THR A 72 -3.93 -23.23 -17.12
C THR A 72 -3.01 -24.44 -16.87
N HIS A 73 -1.70 -24.23 -16.81
CA HIS A 73 -0.69 -25.26 -16.56
C HIS A 73 0.22 -24.88 -15.39
N GLY A 74 0.43 -25.84 -14.48
CA GLY A 74 1.35 -25.70 -13.35
C GLY A 74 0.80 -24.80 -12.24
N ASN A 75 1.69 -24.03 -11.62
CA ASN A 75 1.38 -23.17 -10.49
C ASN A 75 1.79 -21.72 -10.80
N PRO A 76 0.99 -20.70 -10.42
CA PRO A 76 1.30 -19.30 -10.68
C PRO A 76 2.50 -18.75 -9.90
N TYR A 77 3.08 -19.56 -8.99
CA TYR A 77 4.23 -19.23 -8.15
C TYR A 77 5.42 -20.18 -8.33
N ILE A 78 5.27 -21.28 -9.08
CA ILE A 78 6.38 -22.24 -9.27
C ILE A 78 6.66 -22.30 -10.76
N PRO A 79 7.79 -21.72 -11.22
CA PRO A 79 8.16 -21.79 -12.62
C PRO A 79 8.36 -23.24 -13.07
N ALA A 80 7.92 -23.56 -14.28
CA ALA A 80 8.03 -24.90 -14.85
C ALA A 80 8.87 -24.91 -16.13
N GLU A 81 9.71 -25.94 -16.27
CA GLU A 81 10.35 -26.27 -17.53
C GLU A 81 9.38 -27.05 -18.42
N GLY A 82 9.24 -26.66 -19.69
CA GLY A 82 8.20 -27.23 -20.57
C GLY A 82 6.78 -26.92 -20.10
N TRP A 83 5.78 -27.62 -20.64
CA TRP A 83 4.38 -27.48 -20.24
C TRP A 83 4.04 -28.51 -19.15
N PRO A 84 3.85 -28.10 -17.88
CA PRO A 84 3.54 -29.01 -16.77
C PRO A 84 2.09 -29.50 -16.83
N SER A 85 1.65 -30.32 -15.88
CA SER A 85 0.25 -30.75 -15.79
C SER A 85 -0.73 -29.59 -15.66
N ALA A 86 -1.99 -29.84 -16.02
CA ALA A 86 -3.10 -28.93 -15.83
C ALA A 86 -3.16 -28.37 -14.39
N SER A 87 -3.47 -27.09 -14.27
CA SER A 87 -3.68 -26.41 -12.99
C SER A 87 -4.86 -27.02 -12.22
N GLU A 88 -4.77 -27.01 -10.89
CA GLU A 88 -5.85 -27.44 -9.99
C GLU A 88 -7.05 -26.48 -10.04
N ASN A 89 -6.81 -25.20 -10.35
CA ASN A 89 -7.86 -24.18 -10.45
C ASN A 89 -8.52 -24.23 -11.84
N ARG A 90 -9.66 -24.91 -11.93
CA ARG A 90 -10.39 -25.20 -13.18
C ARG A 90 -11.65 -24.34 -13.40
N TYR A 91 -11.71 -23.16 -12.80
CA TYR A 91 -12.91 -22.31 -12.87
C TYR A 91 -12.73 -21.18 -13.88
N ASN A 92 -13.73 -20.95 -14.74
CA ASN A 92 -13.78 -19.82 -15.66
C ASN A 92 -14.59 -18.69 -15.03
N HIS A 93 -14.01 -17.49 -14.93
CA HIS A 93 -14.72 -16.31 -14.46
C HIS A 93 -15.56 -15.68 -15.58
N LEU A 94 -15.13 -15.83 -16.83
CA LEU A 94 -15.87 -15.36 -17.99
C LEU A 94 -16.98 -16.34 -18.39
N LYS A 95 -18.03 -15.79 -18.98
CA LYS A 95 -19.15 -16.55 -19.56
C LYS A 95 -19.23 -16.29 -21.05
N SER A 96 -19.79 -17.25 -21.79
CA SER A 96 -20.13 -17.08 -23.20
C SER A 96 -20.95 -15.80 -23.42
N PHE A 97 -20.62 -15.03 -24.45
CA PHE A 97 -21.28 -13.76 -24.76
C PHE A 97 -21.42 -13.58 -26.28
N GLY A 98 -22.65 -13.41 -26.75
CA GLY A 98 -22.96 -13.24 -28.17
C GLY A 98 -22.42 -14.40 -29.01
N LEU A 99 -21.51 -14.06 -29.93
CA LEU A 99 -20.84 -14.97 -30.86
C LEU A 99 -19.66 -15.75 -30.23
N LEU A 100 -19.20 -15.36 -29.05
CA LEU A 100 -18.15 -16.07 -28.30
C LEU A 100 -18.78 -17.12 -27.39
N LYS A 101 -18.46 -18.39 -27.64
CA LYS A 101 -18.83 -19.52 -26.79
C LYS A 101 -17.58 -20.03 -26.08
N LEU A 102 -17.63 -20.15 -24.75
CA LEU A 102 -16.55 -20.70 -23.93
C LEU A 102 -16.91 -22.11 -23.50
N ASP A 103 -15.95 -23.03 -23.58
CA ASP A 103 -16.12 -24.40 -23.10
C ASP A 103 -15.82 -24.48 -21.59
N ASN A 104 -16.31 -25.53 -20.92
CA ASN A 104 -15.92 -25.82 -19.54
C ASN A 104 -14.48 -26.37 -19.52
N ASN A 105 -13.59 -25.72 -18.77
CA ASN A 105 -12.18 -26.07 -18.71
C ASN A 105 -11.89 -27.28 -17.81
N GLU A 106 -12.30 -28.47 -18.23
CA GLU A 106 -12.09 -29.70 -17.47
C GLU A 106 -10.65 -30.25 -17.56
N ARG A 107 -9.87 -29.85 -18.60
CA ARG A 107 -8.60 -30.50 -18.99
C ARG A 107 -7.32 -29.65 -18.92
N GLY A 108 -7.35 -28.42 -18.42
CA GLY A 108 -6.14 -27.57 -18.35
C GLY A 108 -5.82 -26.77 -19.61
N THR A 109 -6.69 -26.79 -20.61
CA THR A 109 -6.67 -25.87 -21.75
C THR A 109 -7.91 -25.00 -21.74
N TYR A 110 -7.73 -23.70 -21.94
CA TYR A 110 -8.82 -22.75 -22.10
C TYR A 110 -9.32 -22.80 -23.54
N SER A 111 -10.54 -23.26 -23.77
CA SER A 111 -11.08 -23.42 -25.13
C SER A 111 -12.43 -22.75 -25.33
N GLY A 112 -12.72 -22.49 -26.59
CA GLY A 112 -13.99 -21.92 -27.00
C GLY A 112 -14.10 -21.82 -28.51
N SER A 113 -15.17 -21.17 -28.95
CA SER A 113 -15.44 -20.91 -30.36
C SER A 113 -16.00 -19.52 -30.59
N VAL A 114 -15.76 -19.01 -31.79
CA VAL A 114 -16.32 -17.75 -32.28
C VAL A 114 -17.16 -18.05 -33.51
N GLU A 115 -18.44 -17.74 -33.43
CA GLU A 115 -19.37 -17.81 -34.55
C GLU A 115 -19.18 -16.60 -35.46
N LEU A 116 -19.08 -16.81 -36.78
CA LEU A 116 -18.92 -15.76 -37.79
C LEU A 116 -20.09 -15.83 -38.78
N PRO A 117 -21.29 -15.32 -38.42
CA PRO A 117 -22.51 -15.52 -39.21
C PRO A 117 -22.42 -15.00 -40.65
N ALA A 118 -21.75 -13.85 -40.84
CA ALA A 118 -21.55 -13.25 -42.16
C ALA A 118 -20.73 -14.13 -43.12
N MET A 119 -19.85 -14.98 -42.58
CA MET A 119 -19.01 -15.90 -43.35
C MET A 119 -19.54 -17.34 -43.31
N LYS A 120 -20.57 -17.63 -42.51
CA LYS A 120 -21.06 -18.97 -42.20
C LYS A 120 -19.96 -19.93 -41.71
N LEU A 121 -19.01 -19.39 -40.93
CA LEU A 121 -17.89 -20.13 -40.37
C LEU A 121 -17.96 -20.13 -38.83
N THR A 122 -17.38 -21.16 -38.23
CA THR A 122 -17.13 -21.21 -36.78
C THR A 122 -15.64 -21.46 -36.57
N GLY A 123 -14.97 -20.49 -35.94
CA GLY A 123 -13.59 -20.66 -35.51
C GLY A 123 -13.54 -21.29 -34.12
N LYS A 124 -12.56 -22.15 -33.87
CA LYS A 124 -12.29 -22.71 -32.54
C LYS A 124 -10.93 -22.24 -32.04
N PHE A 125 -10.81 -21.97 -30.75
CA PHE A 125 -9.53 -21.63 -30.14
C PHE A 125 -9.20 -22.53 -28.95
N LYS A 126 -7.90 -22.66 -28.70
CA LYS A 126 -7.31 -23.27 -27.51
C LYS A 126 -6.19 -22.38 -27.01
N VAL A 127 -6.12 -22.21 -25.69
CA VAL A 127 -5.11 -21.36 -25.06
C VAL A 127 -4.52 -22.06 -23.84
N ARG A 128 -3.20 -21.93 -23.69
CA ARG A 128 -2.47 -22.37 -22.51
C ARG A 128 -1.57 -21.27 -21.98
N VAL A 129 -1.49 -21.15 -20.66
CA VAL A 129 -0.63 -20.18 -19.97
C VAL A 129 0.09 -20.82 -18.78
N LYS A 130 1.37 -20.46 -18.61
CA LYS A 130 2.23 -20.89 -17.49
C LYS A 130 3.20 -19.79 -17.06
N LEU A 131 3.73 -19.90 -15.84
CA LEU A 131 4.85 -19.07 -15.37
C LEU A 131 6.18 -19.53 -15.98
N ILE A 132 7.01 -18.59 -16.44
CA ILE A 132 8.34 -18.83 -17.01
C ILE A 132 9.40 -18.66 -15.92
N LYS A 133 10.43 -19.52 -15.96
CA LYS A 133 11.61 -19.40 -15.10
C LYS A 133 12.40 -18.17 -15.48
N SER A 134 12.51 -17.23 -14.54
CA SER A 134 13.35 -16.05 -14.66
C SER A 134 14.16 -15.88 -13.36
N GLN A 135 15.29 -15.20 -13.45
CA GLN A 135 16.16 -14.93 -12.30
C GLN A 135 15.97 -13.49 -11.85
N ASN A 136 15.88 -13.31 -10.53
CA ASN A 136 15.85 -11.97 -9.96
C ASN A 136 17.17 -11.26 -10.21
N SER A 137 17.10 -9.99 -10.59
CA SER A 137 18.29 -9.16 -10.64
C SER A 137 18.78 -8.92 -9.21
N PRO A 138 20.08 -9.10 -8.90
CA PRO A 138 20.62 -8.74 -7.58
C PRO A 138 20.45 -7.25 -7.27
N ASP A 139 20.25 -6.43 -8.32
CA ASP A 139 20.17 -4.98 -8.23
C ASP A 139 18.72 -4.45 -8.13
N SER A 140 17.72 -5.29 -8.41
CA SER A 140 16.29 -4.96 -8.31
C SER A 140 15.76 -5.35 -6.93
N LYS A 141 15.40 -4.36 -6.11
CA LYS A 141 14.80 -4.55 -4.78
C LYS A 141 13.28 -4.41 -4.82
N THR A 142 12.72 -3.80 -5.86
CA THR A 142 11.28 -3.52 -5.97
C THR A 142 10.52 -4.52 -6.81
N VAL A 143 11.19 -5.36 -7.60
CA VAL A 143 10.52 -6.34 -8.45
C VAL A 143 11.04 -7.75 -8.20
N ASP A 144 10.12 -8.70 -8.16
CA ASP A 144 10.40 -10.12 -8.15
C ASP A 144 10.23 -10.68 -9.58
N GLU A 145 11.31 -10.64 -10.37
CA GLU A 145 11.29 -11.14 -11.74
C GLU A 145 10.92 -12.62 -11.84
N SER A 146 11.23 -13.42 -10.82
CA SER A 146 11.00 -14.87 -10.79
C SER A 146 9.52 -15.25 -10.88
N HIS A 147 8.63 -14.33 -10.51
CA HIS A 147 7.17 -14.47 -10.60
C HIS A 147 6.51 -13.49 -11.61
N ARG A 148 7.31 -12.89 -12.49
CA ARG A 148 6.88 -11.76 -13.35
C ARG A 148 6.41 -12.17 -14.75
N TYR A 149 7.01 -13.19 -15.35
CA TYR A 149 6.82 -13.46 -16.78
C TYR A 149 6.04 -14.75 -17.03
N PHE A 150 4.98 -14.66 -17.84
CA PHE A 150 4.13 -15.78 -18.21
C PHE A 150 4.23 -16.04 -19.71
N LEU A 151 4.29 -17.31 -20.11
CA LEU A 151 4.17 -17.71 -21.51
C LEU A 151 2.73 -18.05 -21.78
N LEU A 152 2.13 -17.41 -22.78
CA LEU A 152 0.81 -17.76 -23.29
C LEU A 152 0.92 -18.16 -24.75
N GLU A 153 0.31 -19.29 -25.07
CA GLU A 153 0.13 -19.76 -26.45
C GLU A 153 -1.36 -19.90 -26.76
N ALA A 154 -1.83 -19.16 -27.76
CA ALA A 154 -3.19 -19.20 -28.25
C ALA A 154 -3.20 -19.71 -29.69
N VAL A 155 -4.04 -20.70 -29.97
CA VAL A 155 -4.16 -21.27 -31.31
C VAL A 155 -5.60 -21.19 -31.77
N GLY A 156 -5.80 -20.59 -32.94
CA GLY A 156 -7.07 -20.51 -33.62
C GLY A 156 -7.11 -21.45 -34.82
N ARG A 157 -8.24 -22.12 -35.00
CA ARG A 157 -8.52 -23.05 -36.11
C ARG A 157 -9.80 -22.66 -36.82
N VAL A 158 -9.71 -22.57 -38.14
CA VAL A 158 -10.84 -22.42 -39.07
C VAL A 158 -10.66 -23.47 -40.15
N GLU A 159 -11.57 -24.45 -40.20
CA GLU A 159 -11.47 -25.59 -41.13
C GLU A 159 -10.11 -26.33 -41.01
N ASP A 160 -9.30 -26.28 -42.06
CA ASP A 160 -7.96 -26.87 -42.22
C ASP A 160 -6.83 -25.91 -41.80
N THR A 161 -7.15 -24.64 -41.54
CA THR A 161 -6.17 -23.59 -41.30
C THR A 161 -6.01 -23.33 -39.81
N CYS A 162 -4.76 -23.36 -39.32
CA CYS A 162 -4.41 -23.12 -37.92
C CYS A 162 -3.32 -22.06 -37.79
N ARG A 163 -3.53 -21.12 -36.86
CA ARG A 163 -2.57 -20.06 -36.52
C ARG A 163 -2.28 -20.08 -35.03
N LYS A 164 -1.01 -19.91 -34.66
CA LYS A 164 -0.55 -19.84 -33.27
C LYS A 164 0.03 -18.47 -32.99
N ILE A 165 -0.36 -17.92 -31.85
CA ILE A 165 0.22 -16.74 -31.23
C ILE A 165 0.97 -17.21 -29.98
N SER A 166 2.27 -16.97 -29.93
CA SER A 166 3.11 -17.16 -28.74
C SER A 166 3.51 -15.80 -28.20
N THR A 167 3.14 -15.50 -26.96
CA THR A 167 3.37 -14.21 -26.32
C THR A 167 3.90 -14.36 -24.90
N VAL A 168 4.80 -13.46 -24.50
CA VAL A 168 5.23 -13.29 -23.12
C VAL A 168 4.41 -12.17 -22.51
N ILE A 169 3.76 -12.48 -21.40
CA ILE A 169 2.99 -11.55 -20.59
C ILE A 169 3.83 -11.17 -19.38
N GLU A 170 3.95 -9.87 -19.15
CA GLU A 170 4.54 -9.28 -17.96
C GLU A 170 3.46 -9.00 -16.92
N LYS A 171 3.67 -9.51 -15.71
CA LYS A 171 2.88 -9.23 -14.52
C LYS A 171 3.44 -8.00 -13.80
N VAL A 172 2.57 -7.02 -13.55
CA VAL A 172 2.88 -5.82 -12.77
C VAL A 172 2.13 -5.90 -11.45
N VAL A 173 2.83 -5.80 -10.32
CA VAL A 173 2.20 -5.82 -9.00
C VAL A 173 2.31 -4.46 -8.32
N PRO A 174 1.33 -4.06 -7.49
CA PRO A 174 1.37 -2.76 -6.82
C PRO A 174 2.58 -2.59 -5.89
N GLY A 175 3.06 -3.70 -5.29
CA GLY A 175 4.27 -3.73 -4.47
C GLY A 175 5.55 -3.30 -5.21
N ASN A 176 5.52 -3.13 -6.53
CA ASN A 176 6.66 -2.62 -7.31
C ASN A 176 6.87 -1.11 -7.16
N PHE A 177 5.87 -0.37 -6.68
CA PHE A 177 5.87 1.08 -6.67
C PHE A 177 6.01 1.61 -5.25
N LEU A 178 6.68 2.75 -5.08
CA LEU A 178 6.47 3.58 -3.90
C LEU A 178 5.16 4.35 -4.07
N PHE A 179 5.04 5.00 -5.24
CA PHE A 179 3.83 5.72 -5.65
C PHE A 179 3.39 5.29 -7.04
N TYR A 180 2.11 4.97 -7.14
CA TYR A 180 1.41 4.75 -8.39
C TYR A 180 0.16 5.62 -8.41
N ASP A 181 -0.03 6.37 -9.48
CA ASP A 181 -1.29 7.05 -9.76
C ASP A 181 -1.78 6.67 -11.17
N GLY A 182 -3.02 6.18 -11.25
CA GLY A 182 -3.69 5.77 -12.48
C GLY A 182 -4.00 6.91 -13.44
N GLN A 183 -3.77 8.17 -13.05
CA GLN A 183 -3.79 9.37 -13.88
C GLN A 183 -2.54 10.22 -13.63
N ILE A 184 -2.56 11.11 -12.65
CA ILE A 184 -1.54 12.14 -12.43
C ILE A 184 -0.90 11.93 -11.06
N LEU A 185 0.40 11.61 -11.07
CA LEU A 185 1.20 11.59 -9.86
C LEU A 185 1.83 12.97 -9.62
N ASP A 186 1.33 13.70 -8.63
CA ASP A 186 1.86 15.00 -8.21
C ASP A 186 2.64 14.88 -6.90
N VAL A 187 3.97 14.92 -7.00
CA VAL A 187 4.91 14.78 -5.88
C VAL A 187 4.80 15.94 -4.89
N GLY A 188 4.38 17.12 -5.34
CA GLY A 188 4.22 18.30 -4.48
C GLY A 188 3.11 18.17 -3.46
N GLY A 189 2.14 17.26 -3.67
CA GLY A 189 1.07 17.00 -2.72
C GLY A 189 1.54 16.45 -1.37
N TYR A 190 2.76 15.91 -1.31
CA TYR A 190 3.35 15.31 -0.10
C TYR A 190 4.03 16.34 0.82
N GLY A 191 4.21 17.58 0.36
CA GLY A 191 4.66 18.71 1.16
C GLY A 191 3.57 19.31 2.08
N PRO A 192 3.86 20.42 2.79
CA PRO A 192 5.06 21.22 2.65
C PRO A 192 6.21 20.74 3.54
N TYR A 193 7.42 20.70 2.99
CA TYR A 193 8.67 20.46 3.69
C TYR A 193 9.39 21.78 3.95
N ARG A 194 9.32 22.32 5.17
CA ARG A 194 9.72 23.73 5.41
C ARG A 194 11.23 23.95 5.57
N VAL A 195 11.92 23.00 6.20
CA VAL A 195 13.32 23.18 6.63
C VAL A 195 14.28 22.51 5.64
N SER A 196 14.08 21.22 5.39
CA SER A 196 14.80 20.43 4.39
C SER A 196 13.80 19.84 3.42
N PRO A 197 14.19 19.48 2.20
CA PRO A 197 13.37 18.67 1.32
C PRO A 197 12.88 17.39 2.00
N GLY A 198 11.70 16.93 1.61
CA GLY A 198 11.21 15.60 1.96
C GLY A 198 11.96 14.54 1.19
N GLU A 199 12.20 13.38 1.80
CA GLU A 199 12.89 12.28 1.12
C GLU A 199 11.85 11.22 0.74
N MET A 200 11.86 10.85 -0.54
CA MET A 200 11.15 9.68 -1.07
C MET A 200 12.22 8.67 -1.43
N LYS A 201 12.26 7.56 -0.68
CA LYS A 201 13.39 6.65 -0.70
C LYS A 201 12.97 5.25 -1.15
N THR A 202 13.76 4.71 -2.09
CA THR A 202 13.62 3.39 -2.69
C THR A 202 12.27 3.25 -3.43
N GLY A 203 12.18 2.44 -4.47
CA GLY A 203 10.91 2.27 -5.20
C GLY A 203 10.85 2.84 -6.60
N ARG A 204 9.68 2.66 -7.20
CA ARG A 204 9.31 3.19 -8.51
C ARG A 204 8.24 4.27 -8.37
N LEU A 205 8.32 5.29 -9.22
CA LEU A 205 7.30 6.33 -9.36
C LEU A 205 6.59 6.17 -10.69
N TYR A 206 5.26 6.15 -10.66
CA TYR A 206 4.45 6.03 -11.87
C TYR A 206 3.20 6.92 -11.83
N GLY A 207 3.03 7.72 -12.88
CA GLY A 207 1.77 8.41 -13.20
C GLY A 207 1.36 8.03 -14.61
N HIS A 208 0.12 7.57 -14.82
CA HIS A 208 -0.27 7.06 -16.13
C HIS A 208 -0.30 8.14 -17.23
N GLU A 209 -0.87 9.30 -16.94
CA GLU A 209 -1.00 10.42 -17.88
C GLU A 209 0.11 11.44 -17.69
N MET A 210 0.49 11.68 -16.42
CA MET A 210 1.51 12.67 -16.10
C MET A 210 2.18 12.38 -14.76
N LEU A 211 3.47 12.70 -14.67
CA LEU A 211 4.20 12.76 -13.42
C LEU A 211 4.75 14.18 -13.23
N ILE A 212 4.36 14.83 -12.14
CA ILE A 212 4.68 16.23 -11.87
C ILE A 212 5.55 16.36 -10.63
N PHE A 213 6.70 16.98 -10.80
CA PHE A 213 7.56 17.43 -9.71
C PHE A 213 7.23 18.89 -9.38
N SER A 214 6.33 19.08 -8.43
CA SER A 214 5.91 20.40 -7.94
C SER A 214 6.16 20.56 -6.43
N GLN A 215 5.89 21.76 -5.92
CA GLN A 215 6.00 22.14 -4.51
C GLN A 215 4.65 22.65 -3.99
N ARG A 216 4.42 22.50 -2.69
CA ARG A 216 3.24 23.02 -2.01
C ARG A 216 3.39 24.49 -1.59
N GLY A 217 3.54 25.35 -2.60
CA GLY A 217 3.74 26.78 -2.42
C GLY A 217 5.18 27.16 -2.08
N THR A 218 5.40 28.44 -1.81
CA THR A 218 6.75 29.05 -1.74
C THR A 218 7.60 28.64 -0.54
N PHE A 219 6.97 28.15 0.53
CA PHE A 219 7.66 27.71 1.75
C PHE A 219 7.99 26.21 1.77
N ASP A 220 7.62 25.49 0.71
CA ASP A 220 7.94 24.08 0.55
C ASP A 220 9.28 23.93 -0.18
N ARG A 221 10.22 23.19 0.41
CA ARG A 221 11.51 22.84 -0.18
C ARG A 221 11.41 21.73 -1.22
N GLY A 222 10.23 21.13 -1.38
CA GLY A 222 9.97 20.04 -2.32
C GLY A 222 10.47 18.70 -1.80
N ALA A 223 10.54 17.72 -2.72
CA ALA A 223 11.02 16.38 -2.42
C ALA A 223 12.36 16.11 -3.11
N GLU A 224 13.18 15.27 -2.49
CA GLU A 224 14.34 14.61 -3.07
C GLU A 224 14.04 13.12 -3.24
N LEU A 225 14.58 12.55 -4.31
CA LEU A 225 14.41 11.14 -4.63
C LEU A 225 15.72 10.41 -4.35
N ARG A 226 15.67 9.39 -3.49
CA ARG A 226 16.87 8.64 -3.07
C ARG A 226 16.72 7.16 -3.43
N GLU A 227 17.78 6.57 -3.99
CA GLU A 227 17.82 5.14 -4.35
C GLU A 227 16.65 4.70 -5.26
N MET A 228 16.23 5.55 -6.21
CA MET A 228 15.13 5.24 -7.13
C MET A 228 15.50 4.12 -8.11
N GLU A 229 14.53 3.25 -8.40
CA GLU A 229 14.68 2.22 -9.43
C GLU A 229 14.14 2.63 -10.79
N ARG A 230 13.02 3.35 -10.80
CA ARG A 230 12.41 3.84 -12.04
C ARG A 230 11.50 5.01 -11.76
N ILE A 231 11.57 6.00 -12.63
CA ILE A 231 10.59 7.07 -12.74
C ILE A 231 10.02 6.95 -14.15
N SER A 232 8.73 6.61 -14.28
CA SER A 232 8.17 6.32 -15.60
C SER A 232 6.73 6.77 -15.76
N THR A 233 6.40 7.25 -16.94
CA THR A 233 5.04 7.55 -17.37
C THR A 233 4.93 7.33 -18.87
N PRO A 234 3.90 6.66 -19.40
CA PRO A 234 3.67 6.66 -20.85
C PRO A 234 3.18 8.01 -21.37
N GLY A 235 2.86 8.97 -20.49
CA GLY A 235 2.56 10.35 -20.82
C GLY A 235 3.78 11.24 -20.65
N PHE A 236 3.63 12.33 -19.88
CA PHE A 236 4.65 13.38 -19.74
C PHE A 236 5.21 13.50 -18.33
N ILE A 237 6.52 13.69 -18.21
CA ILE A 237 7.17 14.11 -16.96
C ILE A 237 7.35 15.62 -17.01
N ARG A 238 6.88 16.33 -15.97
CA ARG A 238 7.02 17.78 -15.87
C ARG A 238 7.65 18.17 -14.55
N ALA A 239 8.66 19.04 -14.62
CA ALA A 239 9.31 19.59 -13.44
C ALA A 239 9.02 21.08 -13.33
N GLU A 240 8.23 21.46 -12.32
CA GLU A 240 7.98 22.85 -11.94
C GLU A 240 9.11 23.39 -11.06
N SER A 241 9.76 22.50 -10.32
CA SER A 241 10.89 22.79 -9.46
C SER A 241 11.98 21.76 -9.68
N SER A 242 13.22 22.16 -9.51
CA SER A 242 14.35 21.22 -9.64
C SER A 242 14.29 20.19 -8.51
N VAL A 243 14.40 18.91 -8.88
CA VAL A 243 14.37 17.78 -7.96
C VAL A 243 15.66 16.99 -8.12
N HIS A 244 16.39 16.85 -7.01
CA HIS A 244 17.55 15.98 -6.97
C HIS A 244 17.11 14.52 -6.93
N VAL A 245 17.79 13.70 -7.73
CA VAL A 245 17.52 12.27 -7.84
C VAL A 245 18.81 11.46 -7.74
N ASP A 246 18.80 10.46 -6.86
CA ASP A 246 19.77 9.38 -6.82
C ASP A 246 19.10 8.07 -7.24
N PHE A 247 19.76 7.31 -8.10
CA PHE A 247 19.32 5.98 -8.53
C PHE A 247 20.06 4.89 -7.74
N TYR A 248 19.46 3.69 -7.68
CA TYR A 248 20.01 2.56 -6.93
C TYR A 248 21.45 2.18 -7.32
N ASN A 249 21.84 2.41 -8.58
CA ASN A 249 23.19 2.11 -9.07
C ASN A 249 24.23 3.20 -8.72
N GLY A 250 23.84 4.20 -7.92
CA GLY A 250 24.70 5.30 -7.49
C GLY A 250 24.76 6.49 -8.46
N LYS A 251 24.11 6.41 -9.63
CA LYS A 251 23.99 7.55 -10.54
C LYS A 251 23.16 8.66 -9.88
N ARG A 252 23.62 9.90 -10.03
CA ARG A 252 22.96 11.09 -9.46
C ARG A 252 22.65 12.10 -10.54
N GLY A 253 21.60 12.87 -10.33
CA GLY A 253 21.10 13.81 -11.31
C GLY A 253 20.20 14.88 -10.73
N THR A 254 19.65 15.71 -11.61
CA THR A 254 18.62 16.68 -11.25
C THR A 254 17.62 16.78 -12.40
N ILE A 255 16.36 16.51 -12.09
CA ILE A 255 15.24 16.73 -13.01
C ILE A 255 14.79 18.18 -12.81
N LYS A 256 14.80 18.97 -13.88
CA LYS A 256 14.55 20.41 -13.90
C LYS A 256 13.64 20.77 -15.09
N PRO A 257 13.00 21.95 -15.09
CA PRO A 257 12.14 22.36 -16.20
C PRO A 257 12.82 22.34 -17.58
N SER A 258 14.17 22.39 -17.63
CA SER A 258 14.92 22.41 -18.89
C SER A 258 15.32 21.03 -19.42
N ASN A 259 15.06 19.94 -18.69
CA ASN A 259 15.39 18.56 -19.11
C ASN A 259 14.24 17.57 -18.81
N ASP A 260 13.01 18.10 -18.72
CA ASP A 260 11.79 17.30 -18.59
C ASP A 260 11.16 17.04 -19.97
N SER A 261 9.96 16.43 -20.00
CA SER A 261 9.31 16.01 -21.25
C SER A 261 8.75 17.15 -22.10
N THR A 262 8.93 18.42 -21.70
CA THR A 262 8.45 19.58 -22.49
C THR A 262 9.27 19.79 -23.76
N ASP A 263 10.54 19.38 -23.75
CA ASP A 263 11.45 19.42 -24.89
C ASP A 263 12.10 18.03 -25.05
N PRO A 264 11.56 17.18 -25.96
CA PRO A 264 12.04 15.81 -26.12
C PRO A 264 13.54 15.69 -26.38
N ASP A 265 14.14 16.66 -27.08
CA ASP A 265 15.57 16.63 -27.42
C ASP A 265 16.46 16.90 -26.19
N LYS A 266 15.91 17.55 -25.16
CA LYS A 266 16.61 17.85 -23.90
C LYS A 266 16.26 16.91 -22.77
N PHE A 267 15.34 15.97 -23.00
CA PHE A 267 14.89 15.03 -21.98
C PHE A 267 16.04 14.13 -21.52
N GLU A 268 16.27 14.11 -20.21
CA GLU A 268 17.33 13.29 -19.63
C GLU A 268 16.77 11.97 -19.10
N THR A 269 17.11 10.86 -19.77
CA THR A 269 16.65 9.51 -19.38
C THR A 269 17.45 8.89 -18.23
N PHE A 270 18.54 9.55 -17.83
CA PHE A 270 19.51 9.06 -16.85
C PHE A 270 19.99 7.62 -17.11
N ALA A 271 20.14 7.20 -18.37
CA ALA A 271 20.45 5.83 -18.73
C ALA A 271 21.81 5.24 -18.31
N GLU A 272 21.83 3.91 -18.15
CA GLU A 272 23.02 3.08 -18.10
C GLU A 272 23.40 2.59 -19.51
N TYR A 273 24.70 2.65 -19.81
CA TYR A 273 25.26 2.17 -21.08
C TYR A 273 26.36 1.15 -20.82
N LYS A 274 26.36 0.07 -21.61
CA LYS A 274 27.45 -0.93 -21.62
C LYS A 274 27.85 -1.18 -23.06
N ASN A 275 29.14 -1.02 -23.35
CA ASN A 275 29.71 -1.16 -24.70
C ASN A 275 28.96 -0.31 -25.76
N GLY A 276 28.59 0.93 -25.39
CA GLY A 276 27.86 1.85 -26.27
C GLY A 276 26.38 1.49 -26.53
N LYS A 277 25.86 0.41 -25.93
CA LYS A 277 24.45 0.06 -25.98
C LYS A 277 23.72 0.54 -24.74
N LEU A 278 22.57 1.17 -24.95
CA LEU A 278 21.63 1.48 -23.88
C LEU A 278 21.20 0.18 -23.21
N ILE A 279 21.46 0.07 -21.90
CA ILE A 279 21.08 -1.07 -21.08
C ILE A 279 19.75 -0.78 -20.40
N ASP A 280 19.69 0.30 -19.62
CA ASP A 280 18.49 0.63 -18.86
C ASP A 280 18.34 2.13 -18.56
N PRO A 281 17.27 2.79 -19.04
CA PRO A 281 16.97 4.19 -18.72
C PRO A 281 16.17 4.34 -17.41
N PHE A 282 16.70 5.03 -16.39
CA PHE A 282 15.97 5.17 -15.11
C PHE A 282 14.80 6.16 -15.13
N VAL A 283 14.80 7.09 -16.09
CA VAL A 283 13.71 8.04 -16.29
C VAL A 283 13.18 7.88 -17.71
N LEU A 284 11.88 7.66 -17.83
CA LEU A 284 11.22 7.38 -19.10
C LEU A 284 9.88 8.09 -19.20
N ASP A 285 9.66 8.78 -20.32
CA ASP A 285 8.35 9.27 -20.73
C ASP A 285 7.83 8.47 -21.95
N GLY A 286 6.64 8.83 -22.45
CA GLY A 286 6.05 8.17 -23.61
C GLY A 286 6.90 8.26 -24.88
N TYR A 287 7.54 9.40 -25.14
CA TYR A 287 8.36 9.62 -26.34
C TYR A 287 9.65 8.79 -26.31
N HIS A 288 10.18 8.53 -25.10
CA HIS A 288 11.41 7.79 -24.87
C HIS A 288 11.18 6.31 -24.55
N GLY A 289 9.97 5.79 -24.81
CA GLY A 289 9.68 4.35 -24.76
C GLY A 289 9.15 3.84 -23.42
N ALA A 290 8.67 4.71 -22.53
CA ALA A 290 7.90 4.26 -21.36
C ALA A 290 6.66 3.49 -21.81
N ARG A 291 6.47 2.29 -21.25
CA ARG A 291 5.30 1.46 -21.50
C ARG A 291 4.21 1.71 -20.44
N PRO A 292 2.92 1.64 -20.82
CA PRO A 292 1.85 1.64 -19.84
C PRO A 292 1.97 0.46 -18.86
N GLN A 293 1.99 0.74 -17.57
CA GLN A 293 2.01 -0.25 -16.49
C GLN A 293 0.66 -0.23 -15.75
N LYS A 294 -0.44 -0.35 -16.50
CA LYS A 294 -1.79 -0.14 -15.96
C LYS A 294 -2.21 -1.28 -15.03
N LEU A 295 -2.47 -0.94 -13.78
CA LEU A 295 -3.12 -1.84 -12.82
C LEU A 295 -4.63 -1.92 -13.11
N PRO A 296 -5.26 -3.11 -12.97
CA PRO A 296 -6.67 -3.29 -13.26
C PRO A 296 -7.54 -2.69 -12.13
N PRO A 297 -8.83 -2.40 -12.40
CA PRO A 297 -9.78 -2.06 -11.36
C PRO A 297 -9.92 -3.18 -10.33
N LEU A 298 -10.20 -2.83 -9.08
CA LEU A 298 -10.48 -3.82 -8.04
C LEU A 298 -11.76 -4.61 -8.35
N ASN A 299 -11.65 -5.94 -8.30
CA ASN A 299 -12.75 -6.88 -8.49
C ASN A 299 -13.26 -7.40 -7.13
N PRO A 300 -14.42 -6.97 -6.61
CA PRO A 300 -14.93 -7.44 -5.31
C PRO A 300 -15.20 -8.95 -5.30
N GLU A 301 -15.67 -9.51 -6.41
CA GLU A 301 -16.01 -10.93 -6.49
C GLU A 301 -14.78 -11.83 -6.29
N TYR A 302 -13.60 -11.37 -6.72
CA TYR A 302 -12.32 -12.07 -6.50
C TYR A 302 -12.06 -12.31 -5.02
N TYR A 303 -12.21 -11.27 -4.19
CA TYR A 303 -11.98 -11.35 -2.75
C TYR A 303 -13.16 -12.00 -2.01
N LYS A 304 -14.40 -11.78 -2.47
CA LYS A 304 -15.60 -12.34 -1.83
C LYS A 304 -15.72 -13.86 -2.01
N LYS A 305 -15.22 -14.39 -3.13
CA LYS A 305 -15.27 -15.83 -3.49
C LYS A 305 -13.95 -16.57 -3.27
N ALA A 306 -12.98 -15.90 -2.64
CA ALA A 306 -11.73 -16.49 -2.19
C ALA A 306 -11.96 -17.77 -1.36
N ARG A 307 -11.10 -18.78 -1.54
CA ARG A 307 -11.22 -20.10 -0.89
C ARG A 307 -10.09 -20.42 0.11
N ARG A 308 -8.86 -19.98 -0.15
CA ARG A 308 -7.66 -20.24 0.65
C ARG A 308 -6.76 -18.99 0.79
N PRO A 309 -6.85 -18.23 1.90
CA PRO A 309 -7.89 -18.31 2.93
C PRO A 309 -9.27 -17.92 2.38
N ALA A 310 -10.33 -18.41 3.01
CA ALA A 310 -11.68 -17.90 2.78
C ALA A 310 -11.86 -16.55 3.49
N PRO A 311 -12.66 -15.62 2.93
CA PRO A 311 -12.82 -14.31 3.52
C PRO A 311 -13.70 -14.36 4.78
N THR A 312 -13.29 -13.65 5.83
CA THR A 312 -14.19 -13.30 6.92
C THR A 312 -14.97 -12.04 6.53
N ILE A 313 -16.30 -12.16 6.46
CA ILE A 313 -17.17 -11.05 6.03
C ILE A 313 -17.51 -10.13 7.20
N LEU A 314 -17.18 -8.85 7.07
CA LEU A 314 -17.51 -7.77 7.98
C LEU A 314 -18.68 -6.96 7.42
N ARG A 315 -19.79 -6.95 8.17
CA ARG A 315 -21.01 -6.20 7.87
C ARG A 315 -21.66 -5.75 9.17
N ALA A 316 -22.65 -4.87 9.08
CA ALA A 316 -23.42 -4.46 10.25
C ALA A 316 -23.91 -5.68 11.06
N GLY A 317 -23.61 -5.72 12.36
CA GLY A 317 -23.95 -6.84 13.24
C GLY A 317 -22.96 -8.02 13.26
N SER A 318 -21.85 -7.97 12.51
CA SER A 318 -20.79 -8.98 12.62
C SER A 318 -20.18 -9.01 14.02
N SER A 319 -19.95 -10.20 14.57
CA SER A 319 -19.36 -10.42 15.91
C SER A 319 -17.82 -10.51 15.90
N PHE A 320 -17.18 -9.90 14.91
CA PHE A 320 -15.72 -9.94 14.79
C PHE A 320 -15.07 -9.15 15.94
N LYS A 321 -14.01 -9.69 16.55
CA LYS A 321 -13.37 -9.03 17.71
C LYS A 321 -12.75 -7.69 17.28
N GLY A 322 -13.06 -6.64 18.04
CA GLY A 322 -12.58 -5.29 17.75
C GLY A 322 -13.34 -4.60 16.60
N PHE A 323 -14.37 -5.24 16.05
CA PHE A 323 -15.25 -4.66 15.06
C PHE A 323 -16.54 -4.14 15.72
N SER A 324 -16.80 -2.84 15.61
CA SER A 324 -17.99 -2.21 16.19
C SER A 324 -18.39 -0.96 15.44
N GLU A 325 -19.66 -0.56 15.54
CA GLU A 325 -20.06 0.75 15.03
C GLU A 325 -19.28 1.86 15.74
N SER A 326 -18.66 2.74 14.96
CA SER A 326 -17.90 3.86 15.51
C SER A 326 -18.85 4.93 16.06
N LYS A 327 -18.39 5.74 17.01
CA LYS A 327 -19.04 7.03 17.34
C LYS A 327 -18.55 8.15 16.42
N TRP A 328 -17.38 7.96 15.82
CA TRP A 328 -16.82 8.88 14.85
C TRP A 328 -17.63 8.82 13.54
N ARG A 329 -17.74 9.95 12.85
CA ARG A 329 -18.36 10.07 11.53
C ARG A 329 -17.42 10.82 10.61
N CYS A 330 -17.37 10.39 9.35
CA CYS A 330 -16.61 11.09 8.33
C CYS A 330 -17.30 12.43 8.02
N PRO A 331 -16.64 13.58 8.23
CA PRO A 331 -17.29 14.88 8.00
C PRO A 331 -17.56 15.15 6.52
N ALA A 332 -16.85 14.47 5.60
CA ALA A 332 -17.15 14.53 4.16
C ALA A 332 -18.44 13.76 3.79
N ASN A 333 -18.89 12.84 4.65
CA ASN A 333 -20.15 12.12 4.48
C ASN A 333 -20.76 11.73 5.85
N PRO A 334 -21.30 12.68 6.63
CA PRO A 334 -21.64 12.45 8.04
C PRO A 334 -22.77 11.45 8.27
N THR A 335 -23.61 11.22 7.27
CA THR A 335 -24.75 10.29 7.34
C THR A 335 -24.34 8.83 7.18
N GLU A 336 -23.13 8.57 6.69
CA GLU A 336 -22.62 7.21 6.52
C GLU A 336 -22.05 6.69 7.85
N THR A 337 -22.62 5.58 8.32
CA THR A 337 -22.13 4.87 9.50
C THR A 337 -20.81 4.16 9.17
N VAL A 338 -19.79 4.44 9.98
CA VAL A 338 -18.45 3.86 9.87
C VAL A 338 -18.22 2.89 11.02
N TYR A 339 -17.49 1.81 10.76
CA TYR A 339 -17.20 0.77 11.74
C TYR A 339 -15.72 0.78 12.12
N ASP A 340 -15.46 0.83 13.42
CA ASP A 340 -14.11 0.67 13.96
C ASP A 340 -13.68 -0.79 13.82
N LEU A 341 -12.42 -1.01 13.45
CA LEU A 341 -11.75 -2.31 13.42
C LEU A 341 -10.40 -2.17 14.12
N PHE A 342 -10.39 -2.48 15.41
CA PHE A 342 -9.22 -2.38 16.27
C PHE A 342 -8.56 -3.74 16.50
N PHE A 343 -7.28 -3.86 16.17
CA PHE A 343 -6.54 -5.12 16.28
C PHE A 343 -5.86 -5.36 17.63
N GLY A 344 -5.93 -4.40 18.56
CA GLY A 344 -5.15 -4.45 19.80
C GLY A 344 -3.81 -3.73 19.68
N TRP A 345 -3.18 -3.46 20.82
CA TRP A 345 -1.89 -2.79 20.89
C TRP A 345 -0.71 -3.77 20.80
N GLU A 346 -0.89 -5.01 21.23
CA GLU A 346 0.18 -6.01 21.30
C GLU A 346 0.60 -6.53 19.92
N TYR A 347 1.91 -6.54 19.67
CA TYR A 347 2.45 -7.24 18.50
C TYR A 347 2.36 -8.76 18.69
N LYS A 348 1.70 -9.43 17.74
CA LYS A 348 1.62 -10.89 17.64
C LYS A 348 1.89 -11.32 16.22
N ASN A 349 2.36 -12.54 16.06
CA ASN A 349 2.70 -13.12 14.77
C ASN A 349 2.23 -14.59 14.74
N ALA A 350 0.92 -14.76 14.79
CA ALA A 350 0.27 -16.05 14.58
C ALA A 350 0.53 -16.51 13.14
N ASP A 351 0.84 -17.80 12.96
CA ASP A 351 1.21 -18.39 11.66
C ASP A 351 0.00 -18.62 10.74
N ASP A 352 -0.89 -17.64 10.65
CA ASP A 352 -2.08 -17.64 9.81
C ASP A 352 -1.97 -16.59 8.69
N LYS A 353 -2.66 -16.85 7.57
CA LYS A 353 -2.94 -15.85 6.54
C LYS A 353 -4.44 -15.56 6.52
N VAL A 354 -4.81 -14.29 6.64
CA VAL A 354 -6.22 -13.88 6.78
C VAL A 354 -6.65 -12.95 5.66
N LEU A 355 -7.88 -13.13 5.20
CA LEU A 355 -8.58 -12.21 4.30
C LEU A 355 -9.82 -11.68 5.03
N LEU A 356 -9.90 -10.36 5.21
CA LEU A 356 -11.09 -9.68 5.70
C LEU A 356 -11.78 -8.98 4.53
N TYR A 357 -13.08 -9.20 4.37
CA TYR A 357 -13.90 -8.57 3.34
C TYR A 357 -14.97 -7.70 4.01
N SER A 358 -14.95 -6.39 3.79
CA SER A 358 -15.88 -5.45 4.40
C SER A 358 -16.88 -4.87 3.41
N GLU A 359 -18.17 -5.02 3.72
CA GLU A 359 -19.29 -4.41 2.99
C GLU A 359 -19.59 -2.97 3.49
N VAL A 360 -19.00 -2.60 4.64
CA VAL A 360 -19.16 -1.30 5.31
C VAL A 360 -17.84 -0.52 5.33
N PRO A 361 -17.87 0.82 5.47
CA PRO A 361 -16.63 1.60 5.62
C PRO A 361 -15.95 1.28 6.95
N LEU A 362 -14.63 1.24 6.92
CA LEU A 362 -13.80 0.82 8.05
C LEU A 362 -12.94 1.96 8.57
N ARG A 363 -12.80 2.02 9.90
CA ARG A 363 -11.82 2.85 10.61
C ARG A 363 -10.86 1.92 11.35
N ILE A 364 -9.61 1.83 10.91
CA ILE A 364 -8.67 0.74 11.28
C ILE A 364 -7.43 1.26 12.01
N TRP A 365 -6.99 0.56 13.05
CA TRP A 365 -5.73 0.81 13.77
C TRP A 365 -5.32 -0.40 14.64
N GLY A 366 -4.12 -0.34 15.21
CA GLY A 366 -3.53 -1.38 16.05
C GLY A 366 -2.65 -2.38 15.28
N CYS A 367 -2.32 -3.49 15.93
CA CYS A 367 -1.41 -4.51 15.44
C CYS A 367 -2.16 -5.79 15.04
N PRO A 368 -2.40 -6.04 13.74
CA PRO A 368 -2.98 -7.31 13.29
C PRO A 368 -2.13 -8.50 13.79
N PRO A 369 -2.73 -9.52 14.41
CA PRO A 369 -1.97 -10.55 15.09
C PRO A 369 -1.43 -11.65 14.17
N TRP A 370 -1.77 -11.62 12.88
CA TRP A 370 -1.42 -12.67 11.91
C TRP A 370 -0.22 -12.27 11.08
N LYS A 371 0.58 -13.27 10.71
CA LYS A 371 1.73 -13.16 9.82
C LYS A 371 1.42 -12.41 8.52
N SER A 372 0.22 -12.63 7.98
CA SER A 372 -0.23 -11.98 6.76
C SER A 372 -1.73 -11.66 6.76
N LEU A 373 -2.09 -10.46 6.32
CA LEU A 373 -3.45 -9.95 6.28
C LEU A 373 -3.71 -9.17 4.98
N THR A 374 -4.83 -9.49 4.33
CA THR A 374 -5.43 -8.64 3.30
C THR A 374 -6.79 -8.15 3.80
N ILE A 375 -7.00 -6.83 3.77
CA ILE A 375 -8.29 -6.20 4.01
C ILE A 375 -8.81 -5.67 2.68
N PHE A 376 -9.96 -6.18 2.24
CA PHE A 376 -10.69 -5.64 1.10
C PHE A 376 -11.97 -4.94 1.58
N CYS A 377 -12.19 -3.69 1.19
CA CYS A 377 -13.36 -2.91 1.59
C CYS A 377 -14.08 -2.34 0.37
N GLU A 378 -15.40 -2.53 0.31
CA GLU A 378 -16.25 -1.96 -0.75
C GLU A 378 -16.43 -0.43 -0.65
N LYS A 379 -16.03 0.15 0.48
CA LYS A 379 -16.23 1.56 0.85
C LYS A 379 -14.90 2.18 1.26
N ASP A 380 -14.94 3.40 1.78
CA ASP A 380 -13.77 4.11 2.28
C ASP A 380 -13.14 3.41 3.50
N VAL A 381 -11.83 3.54 3.63
CA VAL A 381 -11.06 3.06 4.77
C VAL A 381 -10.30 4.22 5.41
N PHE A 382 -10.43 4.38 6.72
CA PHE A 382 -9.76 5.41 7.51
C PHE A 382 -8.70 4.74 8.39
N ILE A 383 -7.42 4.99 8.13
CA ILE A 383 -6.33 4.52 8.99
C ILE A 383 -6.23 5.50 10.15
N ALA A 384 -6.74 5.11 11.32
CA ALA A 384 -7.09 6.01 12.40
C ALA A 384 -6.06 6.09 13.53
N GLY A 385 -4.85 5.60 13.30
CA GLY A 385 -3.74 5.64 14.24
C GLY A 385 -2.56 4.79 13.77
N ASP A 386 -1.74 4.36 14.73
CA ASP A 386 -0.67 3.42 14.47
C ASP A 386 -1.26 2.12 13.92
N PHE A 387 -0.74 1.67 12.78
CA PHE A 387 -1.24 0.48 12.11
C PHE A 387 -0.10 -0.44 11.70
N ASN A 388 -0.15 -1.67 12.23
CA ASN A 388 0.84 -2.71 12.01
C ASN A 388 2.26 -2.27 12.41
N ALA A 389 2.37 -1.52 13.51
CA ALA A 389 3.64 -1.06 14.08
C ALA A 389 3.82 -1.70 15.47
N ASN A 390 4.88 -2.49 15.66
CA ASN A 390 5.17 -3.08 16.96
C ASN A 390 5.42 -1.96 18.01
N PRO A 391 4.59 -1.84 19.07
CA PRO A 391 4.71 -0.76 20.05
C PRO A 391 6.02 -0.82 20.85
N ASP A 392 6.60 -2.03 20.97
CA ASP A 392 7.84 -2.26 21.69
C ASP A 392 9.08 -1.91 20.87
N ASN A 393 8.93 -1.75 19.55
CA ASN A 393 10.04 -1.34 18.71
C ASN A 393 10.46 0.10 19.06
N PRO A 394 11.70 0.33 19.52
CA PRO A 394 12.14 1.67 19.85
C PRO A 394 12.21 2.54 18.58
N GLN A 395 11.52 3.68 18.58
CA GLN A 395 11.65 4.74 17.58
C GLN A 395 13.00 5.46 17.72
N ASN A 396 14.08 4.73 17.48
CA ASN A 396 15.44 5.28 17.52
C ASN A 396 15.73 5.91 16.17
N TYR A 397 15.74 7.23 16.10
CA TYR A 397 16.03 7.94 14.86
C TYR A 397 17.53 8.11 14.61
N ASN A 398 17.89 8.25 13.33
CA ASN A 398 19.15 8.86 12.95
C ASN A 398 19.20 10.35 13.36
N VAL A 399 20.38 10.95 13.26
CA VAL A 399 20.55 12.39 13.50
C VAL A 399 19.60 13.16 12.57
N GLY A 400 18.71 13.97 13.18
CA GLY A 400 17.74 14.80 12.44
C GLY A 400 16.34 14.20 12.28
N PHE A 401 16.01 13.09 12.95
CA PHE A 401 14.65 12.52 13.00
C PHE A 401 14.06 12.15 11.63
N LYS A 402 14.92 11.69 10.70
CA LYS A 402 14.49 11.35 9.33
C LYS A 402 14.08 9.88 9.24
N ASP A 403 15.00 9.00 9.58
CA ASP A 403 14.83 7.55 9.48
C ASP A 403 15.04 6.88 10.82
N TYR A 404 14.48 5.68 10.95
CA TYR A 404 14.88 4.81 12.04
C TYR A 404 16.31 4.31 11.81
N SER A 405 17.08 4.29 12.88
CA SER A 405 18.41 3.67 12.94
C SER A 405 18.41 2.17 12.63
N LYS A 406 17.27 1.50 12.83
CA LYS A 406 17.01 0.11 12.44
C LYS A 406 15.71 0.05 11.65
N GLU A 407 15.78 -0.47 10.42
CA GLU A 407 14.61 -0.63 9.57
C GLU A 407 13.66 -1.72 10.11
N PRO A 408 12.34 -1.48 10.18
CA PRO A 408 11.38 -2.47 10.65
C PRO A 408 11.31 -3.68 9.71
N ARG A 409 11.29 -4.89 10.28
CA ARG A 409 11.28 -6.15 9.53
C ARG A 409 10.01 -6.95 9.78
N ASN A 410 9.52 -7.60 8.73
CA ASN A 410 8.42 -8.55 8.84
C ASN A 410 8.80 -9.72 9.76
N GLY A 411 7.91 -10.05 10.68
CA GLY A 411 8.09 -11.11 11.67
C GLY A 411 8.81 -10.70 12.95
N THR A 412 9.25 -9.44 13.05
CA THR A 412 9.90 -8.89 14.25
C THR A 412 9.22 -7.59 14.68
N ASP A 413 9.03 -6.67 13.74
CA ASP A 413 8.53 -5.31 14.03
C ASP A 413 7.15 -5.05 13.41
N LYS A 414 6.74 -5.89 12.47
CA LYS A 414 5.50 -5.77 11.70
C LYS A 414 5.12 -7.09 11.04
N ASN A 415 3.89 -7.18 10.55
CA ASN A 415 3.40 -8.29 9.73
C ASN A 415 3.16 -7.86 8.28
N GLY A 416 2.87 -8.82 7.40
CA GLY A 416 2.52 -8.52 6.02
C GLY A 416 1.08 -8.02 5.89
N VAL A 417 0.86 -6.75 5.55
CA VAL A 417 -0.50 -6.19 5.47
C VAL A 417 -0.75 -5.46 4.15
N ALA A 418 -1.85 -5.79 3.49
CA ALA A 418 -2.41 -5.04 2.38
C ALA A 418 -3.83 -4.55 2.70
N VAL A 419 -4.11 -3.29 2.38
CA VAL A 419 -5.42 -2.66 2.53
C VAL A 419 -5.88 -2.16 1.17
N LEU A 420 -7.01 -2.69 0.70
CA LEU A 420 -7.61 -2.37 -0.59
C LEU A 420 -9.00 -1.78 -0.37
N SER A 421 -9.24 -0.62 -0.95
CA SER A 421 -10.51 0.09 -0.89
C SER A 421 -11.05 0.37 -2.29
N MET A 422 -12.33 0.08 -2.50
CA MET A 422 -13.05 0.53 -3.70
C MET A 422 -13.42 2.02 -3.62
N GLY A 423 -13.31 2.62 -2.43
CA GLY A 423 -13.41 4.06 -2.19
C GLY A 423 -12.03 4.71 -2.04
N ARG A 424 -11.91 5.64 -1.08
CA ARG A 424 -10.65 6.28 -0.67
C ARG A 424 -10.02 5.58 0.53
N ILE A 425 -8.68 5.59 0.59
CA ILE A 425 -7.95 5.37 1.84
C ILE A 425 -7.53 6.72 2.41
N TRP A 426 -7.86 6.94 3.68
CA TRP A 426 -7.61 8.18 4.41
C TRP A 426 -6.63 7.95 5.56
N PHE A 427 -5.76 8.92 5.82
CA PHE A 427 -5.09 9.01 7.11
C PHE A 427 -5.92 9.86 8.06
N ASP A 428 -6.39 9.23 9.13
CA ASP A 428 -7.17 9.84 10.21
C ASP A 428 -6.28 10.00 11.45
N TYR A 429 -5.84 11.23 11.69
CA TYR A 429 -5.14 11.63 12.92
C TYR A 429 -6.05 12.51 13.79
N SER A 430 -7.36 12.28 13.78
CA SER A 430 -8.33 13.05 14.58
C SER A 430 -8.30 12.68 16.06
N ASN A 431 -7.77 11.51 16.42
CA ASN A 431 -7.65 11.04 17.79
C ASN A 431 -6.18 10.72 18.15
N PRO A 432 -5.49 11.55 18.96
CA PRO A 432 -4.09 11.32 19.33
C PRO A 432 -3.87 10.04 20.14
N MET A 433 -4.87 9.54 20.89
CA MET A 433 -4.73 8.29 21.65
C MET A 433 -4.49 7.07 20.76
N ASN A 434 -4.91 7.13 19.50
CA ASN A 434 -4.80 6.00 18.60
C ASN A 434 -3.37 5.79 18.04
N PHE A 435 -2.46 6.75 18.23
CA PHE A 435 -1.08 6.64 17.72
C PHE A 435 0.00 7.17 18.67
N LEU A 436 -0.34 8.03 19.63
CA LEU A 436 0.64 8.56 20.57
C LEU A 436 0.74 7.75 21.88
N ARG A 437 0.00 6.65 22.02
CA ARG A 437 -0.16 5.96 23.31
C ARG A 437 1.17 5.66 24.00
N ASN A 438 2.17 5.18 23.26
CA ASN A 438 3.49 4.83 23.80
C ASN A 438 4.31 6.07 24.19
N GLU A 439 4.23 7.12 23.39
CA GLU A 439 4.85 8.42 23.63
C GLU A 439 4.26 9.05 24.90
N MET A 440 2.93 8.99 25.05
CA MET A 440 2.19 9.49 26.22
C MET A 440 2.58 8.74 27.49
N GLN A 441 2.69 7.41 27.46
CA GLN A 441 3.14 6.61 28.61
C GLN A 441 4.50 7.09 29.14
N THR A 442 5.45 7.36 28.24
CA THR A 442 6.80 7.83 28.61
C THR A 442 6.75 9.21 29.28
N LEU A 443 5.89 10.11 28.77
CA LEU A 443 5.70 11.42 29.38
C LEU A 443 5.02 11.32 30.75
N ILE A 444 4.01 10.46 30.90
CA ILE A 444 3.34 10.25 32.19
C ILE A 444 4.32 9.68 33.21
N ASP A 445 5.15 8.69 32.86
CA ASP A 445 6.17 8.14 33.77
C ASP A 445 7.18 9.22 34.20
N TYR A 446 7.60 10.08 33.26
CA TYR A 446 8.43 11.24 33.56
C TYR A 446 7.75 12.22 34.52
N ASP A 447 6.48 12.54 34.30
CA ASP A 447 5.74 13.48 35.12
C ASP A 447 5.46 12.95 36.52
N LEU A 448 5.19 11.65 36.64
CA LEU A 448 5.16 10.97 37.93
C LEU A 448 6.52 11.09 38.63
N ALA A 449 7.62 10.89 37.91
CA ALA A 449 8.96 11.03 38.48
C ALA A 449 9.23 12.46 38.97
N MET A 450 8.89 13.47 38.17
CA MET A 450 9.06 14.88 38.55
C MET A 450 8.17 15.28 39.72
N ALA A 451 6.92 14.79 39.76
CA ALA A 451 5.99 15.05 40.86
C ALA A 451 6.46 14.45 42.19
N LEU A 452 7.11 13.28 42.15
CA LEU A 452 7.64 12.60 43.35
C LEU A 452 9.06 13.04 43.72
N GLY A 453 9.83 13.50 42.74
CA GLY A 453 11.22 13.88 42.89
C GLY A 453 11.41 15.29 43.45
N GLY A 454 10.60 16.24 42.98
CA GLY A 454 10.79 17.68 43.20
C GLY A 454 11.62 18.33 42.09
N GLU A 455 11.89 19.63 42.23
CA GLU A 455 12.58 20.44 41.20
C GLU A 455 14.09 20.16 41.09
N ASP A 456 14.66 19.49 42.10
CA ASP A 456 16.10 19.22 42.19
C ASP A 456 16.54 17.95 41.44
N VAL A 457 15.61 17.21 40.84
CA VAL A 457 15.94 15.95 40.15
C VAL A 457 16.60 16.22 38.81
N ASN A 458 17.87 15.80 38.69
CA ASN A 458 18.62 15.90 37.44
C ASN A 458 18.02 15.00 36.35
N VAL A 459 17.62 15.63 35.24
CA VAL A 459 16.93 14.97 34.11
C VAL A 459 17.79 13.91 33.42
N LEU A 460 19.13 14.03 33.43
CA LEU A 460 20.02 12.99 32.90
C LEU A 460 19.95 11.70 33.72
N VAL A 461 19.68 11.81 35.03
CA VAL A 461 19.57 10.67 35.93
C VAL A 461 18.19 10.01 35.83
N LEU A 462 17.15 10.77 35.49
CA LEU A 462 15.82 10.24 35.16
C LEU A 462 15.83 9.31 33.93
N GLY A 463 16.82 9.43 33.06
CA GLY A 463 16.99 8.51 31.92
C GLY A 463 17.03 7.04 32.35
N GLY A 464 17.70 6.70 33.47
CA GLY A 464 17.74 5.32 33.97
C GLY A 464 16.44 4.84 34.63
N ILE A 465 15.54 5.75 34.99
CA ILE A 465 14.33 5.48 35.79
C ILE A 465 13.08 5.46 34.92
N VAL A 466 12.92 6.45 34.04
CA VAL A 466 11.74 6.65 33.18
C VAL A 466 11.85 5.78 31.94
N PHE A 467 13.02 5.72 31.31
CA PHE A 467 13.22 4.88 30.13
C PHE A 467 14.72 4.64 29.85
N PRO A 468 15.27 3.48 30.22
CA PRO A 468 16.63 3.14 29.87
C PRO A 468 16.74 3.01 28.34
N PRO A 469 17.91 3.31 27.75
CA PRO A 469 18.12 3.16 26.31
C PRO A 469 17.83 1.72 25.87
N ARG A 470 16.67 1.51 25.25
CA ARG A 470 16.24 0.21 24.71
C ARG A 470 17.03 -0.07 23.43
N LEU A 471 18.25 -0.58 23.60
CA LEU A 471 19.06 -1.09 22.48
C LEU A 471 18.75 -2.55 22.12
N SER A 472 17.91 -3.26 22.89
CA SER A 472 17.52 -4.65 22.58
C SER A 472 16.06 -4.95 22.88
N THR A 473 15.43 -5.73 22.01
CA THR A 473 14.12 -6.39 22.12
C THR A 473 14.10 -7.52 23.18
N GLY A 474 14.89 -7.39 24.25
CA GLY A 474 15.04 -8.41 25.28
C GLY A 474 13.93 -8.35 26.32
N ALA A 475 13.59 -9.50 26.91
CA ALA A 475 12.49 -9.68 27.87
C ALA A 475 12.67 -9.02 29.25
N TYR A 476 13.69 -8.17 29.45
CA TYR A 476 14.01 -7.58 30.75
C TYR A 476 13.88 -6.05 30.72
N ASP A 477 12.95 -5.53 31.53
CA ASP A 477 12.83 -4.10 31.81
C ASP A 477 14.06 -3.61 32.60
N LYS A 478 14.81 -2.69 32.01
CA LYS A 478 16.03 -2.12 32.61
C LYS A 478 15.75 -0.86 33.43
N ARG A 479 14.48 -0.42 33.58
CA ARG A 479 14.13 0.77 34.37
C ARG A 479 14.46 0.55 35.83
N LEU A 480 15.26 1.46 36.38
CA LEU A 480 15.53 1.50 37.81
C LEU A 480 14.24 1.86 38.59
N PRO A 481 14.04 1.31 39.80
CA PRO A 481 12.93 1.71 40.66
C PRO A 481 13.05 3.18 41.07
N MET A 482 11.91 3.83 41.33
CA MET A 482 11.89 5.15 41.97
C MET A 482 12.16 4.99 43.47
N THR A 483 13.41 4.72 43.80
CA THR A 483 13.98 4.65 45.16
C THR A 483 15.33 5.34 45.24
N ALA A 484 16.02 5.44 44.09
CA ALA A 484 17.47 5.53 44.05
C ALA A 484 18.03 6.96 44.11
N LEU A 485 17.19 8.00 44.11
CA LEU A 485 17.63 9.39 43.99
C LEU A 485 16.90 10.34 44.93
N ASN A 486 17.03 10.19 46.25
CA ASN A 486 16.51 11.18 47.22
C ASN A 486 15.14 11.78 46.85
N PHE A 487 14.21 10.95 46.35
CA PHE A 487 12.91 11.45 45.90
C PHE A 487 12.20 11.97 47.14
N SER A 488 12.15 13.30 47.27
CA SER A 488 11.78 13.96 48.51
C SER A 488 10.42 13.50 49.03
N VAL A 489 9.45 13.36 48.12
CA VAL A 489 8.10 12.86 48.43
C VAL A 489 8.11 11.41 48.91
N ILE A 490 8.89 10.53 48.26
CA ILE A 490 8.97 9.12 48.63
C ILE A 490 9.60 8.97 50.02
N ASN A 491 10.68 9.70 50.28
CA ASN A 491 11.36 9.72 51.57
C ASN A 491 10.43 10.25 52.68
N SER A 492 9.73 11.36 52.44
CA SER A 492 8.76 11.91 53.38
C SER A 492 7.64 10.91 53.69
N LEU A 493 7.05 10.29 52.67
CA LEU A 493 6.00 9.30 52.88
C LEU A 493 6.52 8.06 53.61
N PHE A 494 7.70 7.53 53.26
CA PHE A 494 8.27 6.34 53.90
C PHE A 494 8.61 6.55 55.38
N SER A 495 9.00 7.78 55.75
CA SER A 495 9.34 8.18 57.11
C SER A 495 8.13 8.36 58.05
N MET A 496 6.90 8.31 57.52
CA MET A 496 5.70 8.45 58.34
C MET A 496 5.53 7.29 59.34
N PRO A 497 4.94 7.50 60.53
CA PRO A 497 4.81 6.49 61.57
C PRO A 497 3.98 5.28 61.12
N LYS A 498 4.52 4.06 61.29
CA LYS A 498 3.89 2.81 60.82
C LYS A 498 3.30 1.94 61.92
N GLN A 499 3.66 2.18 63.19
CA GLN A 499 3.21 1.39 64.35
C GLN A 499 2.89 2.30 65.55
N PRO A 500 1.93 1.93 66.43
CA PRO A 500 1.65 2.63 67.69
C PRO A 500 2.83 2.50 68.68
N PRO A 501 3.01 3.44 69.65
CA PRO A 501 1.96 3.85 70.58
C PRO A 501 1.61 5.36 70.68
N GLU A 502 2.27 6.27 69.94
CA GLU A 502 2.14 7.72 70.21
C GLU A 502 1.37 8.54 69.15
N ILE A 503 1.01 7.98 67.99
CA ILE A 503 0.33 8.72 66.90
C ILE A 503 -0.73 7.82 66.23
N ILE A 504 -1.90 8.39 65.89
CA ILE A 504 -2.94 7.71 65.09
C ILE A 504 -2.28 7.28 63.75
N PRO A 505 -2.17 5.97 63.45
CA PRO A 505 -1.56 5.53 62.20
C PRO A 505 -2.32 6.15 61.03
N VAL A 506 -1.59 6.80 60.11
CA VAL A 506 -2.19 7.34 58.89
C VAL A 506 -2.77 6.14 58.15
N THR A 507 -4.10 6.05 58.10
CA THR A 507 -4.76 5.00 57.33
C THR A 507 -4.36 5.17 55.87
N THR A 508 -4.27 4.07 55.12
CA THR A 508 -3.87 4.11 53.70
C THR A 508 -4.75 5.05 52.86
N ALA A 509 -6.01 5.26 53.28
CA ALA A 509 -6.94 6.23 52.70
C ALA A 509 -6.56 7.70 52.97
N GLY A 510 -5.93 8.02 54.12
CA GLY A 510 -5.45 9.37 54.44
C GLY A 510 -4.19 9.78 53.66
N ILE A 511 -3.39 8.80 53.21
CA ILE A 511 -2.15 9.03 52.45
C ILE A 511 -2.43 9.76 51.13
N ALA A 512 -3.57 9.46 50.52
CA ALA A 512 -4.06 10.04 49.27
C ALA A 512 -4.11 11.58 49.31
N LEU A 513 -4.46 12.13 50.47
CA LEU A 513 -4.63 13.55 50.73
C LEU A 513 -3.38 14.20 51.34
N HIS A 514 -2.30 13.45 51.55
CA HIS A 514 -1.08 13.96 52.15
C HIS A 514 -0.49 15.12 51.33
N PRO A 515 -0.01 16.23 51.94
CA PRO A 515 0.52 17.39 51.21
C PRO A 515 1.63 17.03 50.22
N ALA A 516 2.46 16.04 50.53
CA ALA A 516 3.54 15.60 49.65
C ALA A 516 3.07 15.09 48.26
N LEU A 517 1.81 14.70 48.10
CA LEU A 517 1.24 14.27 46.81
C LEU A 517 0.50 15.41 46.06
N GLU A 518 0.59 16.66 46.51
CA GLU A 518 -0.10 17.81 45.90
C GLU A 518 0.21 17.98 44.41
N LYS A 519 1.49 17.99 44.04
CA LYS A 519 1.90 18.09 42.62
C LYS A 519 1.32 16.97 41.75
N LEU A 520 1.22 15.74 42.29
CA LEU A 520 0.60 14.61 41.59
C LEU A 520 -0.92 14.78 41.45
N ARG A 521 -1.59 15.27 42.50
CA ARG A 521 -3.03 15.57 42.45
C ARG A 521 -3.32 16.64 41.41
N ASP A 522 -2.55 17.72 41.41
CA ASP A 522 -2.70 18.82 40.46
C ASP A 522 -2.47 18.37 39.03
N TYR A 523 -1.46 17.51 38.80
CA TYR A 523 -1.15 16.95 37.49
C TYR A 523 -2.33 16.21 36.83
N LEU A 524 -3.15 15.51 37.62
CA LEU A 524 -4.29 14.74 37.11
C LEU A 524 -5.62 15.51 37.18
N LYS A 525 -5.68 16.60 37.96
CA LYS A 525 -6.92 17.34 38.22
C LYS A 525 -7.18 18.36 37.10
N PRO A 526 -8.44 18.50 36.64
CA PRO A 526 -8.82 19.58 35.73
C PRO A 526 -8.40 20.94 36.30
N GLY A 527 -7.63 21.69 35.51
CA GLY A 527 -7.22 23.05 35.83
C GLY A 527 -8.37 24.05 35.66
N SER A 528 -8.22 25.20 36.31
CA SER A 528 -9.18 26.30 36.20
C SER A 528 -9.02 27.08 34.89
N THR A 529 -7.88 26.94 34.22
CA THR A 529 -7.53 27.62 32.97
C THR A 529 -7.00 26.63 31.91
N PRO A 530 -7.15 26.92 30.61
CA PRO A 530 -6.54 26.12 29.53
C PRO A 530 -5.01 26.01 29.67
N GLU A 531 -4.35 27.07 30.11
CA GLU A 531 -2.90 27.13 30.33
C GLU A 531 -2.43 26.14 31.41
N GLU A 532 -3.20 25.98 32.49
CA GLU A 532 -2.93 24.95 33.49
C GLU A 532 -3.03 23.54 32.88
N ASN A 533 -4.02 23.30 32.02
CA ASN A 533 -4.24 21.99 31.41
C ASN A 533 -3.14 21.59 30.43
N LYS A 534 -2.44 22.56 29.79
CA LYS A 534 -1.31 22.28 28.89
C LYS A 534 -0.15 21.55 29.56
N ASN A 535 0.00 21.69 30.88
CA ASN A 535 1.06 21.05 31.65
C ASN A 535 0.58 19.83 32.46
N ARG A 536 -0.66 19.38 32.23
CA ARG A 536 -1.34 18.35 33.03
C ARG A 536 -1.83 17.21 32.15
N PHE A 537 -1.89 16.00 32.70
CA PHE A 537 -2.60 14.88 32.08
C PHE A 537 -3.92 14.68 32.80
N VAL A 538 -4.89 15.52 32.45
CA VAL A 538 -6.16 15.60 33.15
C VAL A 538 -6.98 14.33 32.94
N ILE A 539 -7.48 13.78 34.06
CA ILE A 539 -8.51 12.74 34.13
C ILE A 539 -9.73 13.33 34.84
N LYS A 540 -10.93 13.22 34.28
CA LYS A 540 -12.17 13.77 34.85
C LYS A 540 -12.65 12.98 36.06
N SER A 541 -12.54 11.66 36.02
CA SER A 541 -13.04 10.79 37.08
C SER A 541 -12.28 10.99 38.40
N ALA A 542 -12.95 11.61 39.37
CA ALA A 542 -12.38 11.83 40.71
C ALA A 542 -11.99 10.51 41.38
N LEU A 543 -12.84 9.49 41.28
CA LEU A 543 -12.58 8.15 41.81
C LEU A 543 -11.27 7.55 41.24
N ARG A 544 -11.06 7.69 39.94
CA ARG A 544 -9.85 7.15 39.28
C ARG A 544 -8.61 7.94 39.64
N ARG A 545 -8.69 9.27 39.73
CA ARG A 545 -7.59 10.07 40.28
C ARG A 545 -7.22 9.59 41.69
N THR A 546 -8.22 9.38 42.55
CA THR A 546 -8.03 8.84 43.90
C THR A 546 -7.28 7.53 43.93
N ALA A 547 -7.73 6.55 43.14
CA ALA A 547 -7.05 5.27 43.06
C ALA A 547 -5.58 5.38 42.60
N VAL A 548 -5.26 6.34 41.72
CA VAL A 548 -3.89 6.58 41.24
C VAL A 548 -2.99 7.10 42.37
N TYR A 549 -3.36 8.19 43.03
CA TYR A 549 -2.50 8.75 44.09
C TYR A 549 -2.50 7.91 45.37
N GLU A 550 -3.57 7.16 45.67
CA GLU A 550 -3.53 6.10 46.69
C GLU A 550 -2.54 4.99 46.31
N GLY A 551 -2.60 4.50 45.07
CA GLY A 551 -1.73 3.43 44.58
C GLY A 551 -0.25 3.81 44.55
N VAL A 552 0.07 5.09 44.26
CA VAL A 552 1.42 5.64 44.37
C VAL A 552 1.81 5.82 45.84
N GLY A 553 0.97 6.52 46.61
CA GLY A 553 1.23 6.89 48.00
C GLY A 553 1.40 5.68 48.91
N ALA A 554 0.53 4.68 48.82
CA ALA A 554 0.58 3.47 49.63
C ALA A 554 1.88 2.68 49.40
N ARG A 555 2.35 2.58 48.15
CA ARG A 555 3.63 1.91 47.85
C ARG A 555 4.80 2.70 48.40
N CYS A 556 4.83 4.01 48.20
CA CYS A 556 5.88 4.88 48.77
C CYS A 556 5.93 4.79 50.31
N TYR A 557 4.76 4.81 50.96
CA TYR A 557 4.65 4.68 52.43
C TYR A 557 5.11 3.31 52.94
N MET A 558 4.60 2.22 52.35
CA MET A 558 4.86 0.87 52.83
C MET A 558 6.30 0.42 52.56
N THR A 559 6.76 0.57 51.33
CA THR A 559 8.00 -0.06 50.85
C THR A 559 9.11 0.94 50.57
N GLY A 560 8.83 2.24 50.55
CA GLY A 560 9.80 3.27 50.19
C GLY A 560 10.23 3.20 48.72
N THR A 561 9.49 2.45 47.89
CA THR A 561 9.83 2.17 46.49
C THR A 561 8.61 2.18 45.58
N LEU A 562 8.80 2.73 44.37
CA LEU A 562 7.86 2.52 43.27
C LEU A 562 8.56 1.77 42.12
N LEU A 563 8.28 0.46 42.03
CA LEU A 563 8.84 -0.45 41.03
C LEU A 563 8.25 -0.19 39.63
N ALA A 564 9.01 -0.47 38.57
CA ALA A 564 8.59 -0.26 37.18
C ALA A 564 7.24 -0.91 36.84
N GLY A 565 7.06 -2.21 37.12
CA GLY A 565 5.78 -2.88 36.86
C GLY A 565 4.59 -2.37 37.67
N ALA A 566 4.82 -1.68 38.81
CA ALA A 566 3.76 -0.99 39.53
C ALA A 566 3.38 0.34 38.87
N ARG A 567 4.37 1.05 38.33
CA ARG A 567 4.17 2.28 37.54
C ARG A 567 3.38 1.99 36.28
N ASP A 568 3.74 0.95 35.53
CA ASP A 568 3.04 0.57 34.30
C ASP A 568 1.55 0.36 34.54
N LYS A 569 1.19 -0.41 35.58
CA LYS A 569 -0.21 -0.62 35.96
C LYS A 569 -0.96 0.68 36.28
N ILE A 570 -0.27 1.64 36.91
CA ILE A 570 -0.85 2.96 37.21
C ILE A 570 -1.03 3.76 35.92
N ILE A 571 -0.01 3.81 35.07
CA ILE A 571 -0.01 4.54 33.81
C ILE A 571 -1.06 3.97 32.85
N ASP A 572 -1.15 2.65 32.71
CA ASP A 572 -2.17 1.99 31.90
C ASP A 572 -3.57 2.31 32.42
N SER A 573 -3.76 2.32 33.75
CA SER A 573 -5.04 2.75 34.34
C SER A 573 -5.37 4.23 34.06
N ILE A 574 -4.37 5.11 33.96
CA ILE A 574 -4.56 6.52 33.57
C ILE A 574 -4.96 6.59 32.10
N MET A 575 -4.23 5.89 31.22
CA MET A 575 -4.44 5.88 29.77
C MET A 575 -5.80 5.29 29.38
N ASP A 576 -6.18 4.15 29.97
CA ASP A 576 -7.47 3.50 29.72
C ASP A 576 -8.64 4.38 30.16
N GLN A 577 -8.48 5.09 31.28
CA GLN A 577 -9.49 6.03 31.75
C GLN A 577 -9.58 7.25 30.84
N ALA A 578 -8.45 7.80 30.36
CA ALA A 578 -8.45 8.92 29.42
C ALA A 578 -9.11 8.55 28.08
N GLU A 579 -8.80 7.37 27.56
CA GLU A 579 -9.42 6.85 26.33
C GLU A 579 -10.94 6.74 26.46
N LYS A 580 -11.41 6.20 27.58
CA LYS A 580 -12.83 6.11 27.90
C LYS A 580 -13.48 7.51 27.96
N GLU A 581 -12.86 8.45 28.65
CA GLU A 581 -13.39 9.81 28.82
C GLU A 581 -13.44 10.61 27.51
N MET A 582 -12.53 10.36 26.55
CA MET A 582 -12.60 10.96 25.21
C MET A 582 -13.81 10.46 24.39
N GLN A 583 -14.26 9.23 24.66
CA GLN A 583 -15.39 8.61 23.98
C GLN A 583 -16.74 8.92 24.65
N GLU A 584 -16.73 9.53 25.84
CA GLU A 584 -17.92 9.89 26.62
C GLU A 584 -18.32 11.36 26.40
N GLY A 585 -19.63 11.62 26.27
CA GLY A 585 -20.15 12.99 26.17
C GLY A 585 -19.64 13.77 24.95
N GLU A 586 -19.51 15.09 25.09
CA GLU A 586 -18.88 15.96 24.09
C GLU A 586 -17.35 16.00 24.27
N PRO A 587 -16.56 16.20 23.19
CA PRO A 587 -15.11 16.36 23.28
C PRO A 587 -14.73 17.48 24.26
N ASP A 588 -13.91 17.16 25.24
CA ASP A 588 -13.50 18.11 26.28
C ASP A 588 -12.02 18.49 26.10
N PRO A 589 -11.71 19.77 25.84
CA PRO A 589 -10.35 20.24 25.61
C PRO A 589 -9.47 20.18 26.85
N SER A 590 -10.01 19.99 28.05
CA SER A 590 -9.19 19.86 29.27
C SER A 590 -8.47 18.52 29.36
N LEU A 591 -8.98 17.46 28.71
CA LEU A 591 -8.44 16.10 28.84
C LEU A 591 -6.97 16.01 28.39
N GLY A 592 -6.18 15.23 29.13
CA GLY A 592 -4.75 15.06 28.89
C GLY A 592 -4.37 14.77 27.43
N PRO A 593 -5.00 13.80 26.75
CA PRO A 593 -4.59 13.42 25.39
C PRO A 593 -4.64 14.53 24.34
N TRP A 594 -5.49 15.54 24.53
CA TRP A 594 -5.57 16.69 23.62
C TRP A 594 -4.45 17.71 23.84
N ASN A 595 -3.81 17.72 25.01
CA ASN A 595 -2.95 18.82 25.42
C ASN A 595 -1.45 18.48 25.44
N ILE A 596 -1.09 17.21 25.33
CA ILE A 596 0.29 16.79 25.59
C ILE A 596 1.19 16.66 24.36
N ALA A 597 0.66 16.65 23.13
CA ALA A 597 1.49 16.39 21.95
C ALA A 597 2.55 17.48 21.69
N ASP A 598 2.23 18.74 21.97
CA ASP A 598 3.22 19.82 21.94
C ASP A 598 4.36 19.56 22.92
N ARG A 599 4.03 19.12 24.14
CA ARG A 599 5.01 18.82 25.17
C ARG A 599 5.86 17.60 24.81
N LEU A 600 5.26 16.56 24.24
CA LEU A 600 5.99 15.40 23.71
C LEU A 600 7.04 15.83 22.70
N PHE A 601 6.66 16.66 21.73
CA PHE A 601 7.58 17.21 20.73
C PHE A 601 8.73 18.01 21.36
N GLN A 602 8.43 18.92 22.30
CA GLN A 602 9.45 19.73 22.97
C GLN A 602 10.42 18.86 23.80
N MET A 603 9.91 17.85 24.50
CA MET A 603 10.74 16.94 25.30
C MET A 603 11.64 16.07 24.42
N ALA A 604 11.14 15.58 23.28
CA ALA A 604 11.93 14.82 22.32
C ALA A 604 13.06 15.67 21.70
N LEU A 605 12.81 16.95 21.42
CA LEU A 605 13.84 17.88 20.94
C LEU A 605 14.86 18.26 22.01
N LYS A 606 14.41 18.51 23.25
CA LYS A 606 15.28 18.91 24.36
C LYS A 606 16.19 17.77 24.81
N TYR A 607 15.71 16.53 24.73
CA TYR A 607 16.41 15.35 25.22
C TYR A 607 16.47 14.22 24.17
N PRO A 608 17.11 14.44 23.00
CA PRO A 608 17.07 13.50 21.87
C PRO A 608 17.81 12.18 22.11
N ARG A 609 18.58 12.08 23.22
CA ARG A 609 19.33 10.88 23.62
C ARG A 609 18.66 10.12 24.79
N THR A 610 17.46 10.52 25.19
CA THR A 610 16.68 9.82 26.22
C THR A 610 15.54 9.02 25.59
N GLY A 611 14.61 8.52 26.39
CA GLY A 611 13.45 7.77 25.90
C GLY A 611 12.32 8.59 25.29
N PHE A 612 12.41 9.93 25.26
CA PHE A 612 11.36 10.75 24.64
C PHE A 612 11.35 10.56 23.13
N ARG A 613 10.18 10.22 22.62
CA ARG A 613 9.92 9.93 21.22
C ARG A 613 9.22 11.11 20.56
N MET A 614 9.51 11.32 19.27
CA MET A 614 8.77 12.29 18.48
C MET A 614 7.32 11.81 18.34
N PRO A 615 6.33 12.71 18.42
CA PRO A 615 4.97 12.35 18.07
C PRO A 615 4.94 11.78 16.65
N GLU A 616 4.52 10.52 16.49
CA GLU A 616 4.57 9.84 15.20
C GLU A 616 3.35 8.91 15.06
N MET A 617 2.73 8.94 13.88
CA MET A 617 1.76 7.95 13.42
C MET A 617 2.45 7.09 12.37
N THR A 618 2.56 5.79 12.64
CA THR A 618 3.24 4.82 11.77
C THR A 618 2.24 3.88 11.11
N VAL A 619 2.32 3.78 9.78
CA VAL A 619 1.49 2.90 8.98
C VAL A 619 2.39 1.99 8.15
N ASN A 620 2.37 0.69 8.47
CA ASN A 620 3.14 -0.33 7.75
C ASN A 620 2.20 -1.19 6.90
N ALA A 621 1.84 -0.73 5.71
CA ALA A 621 0.92 -1.44 4.84
C ALA A 621 1.05 -1.05 3.37
N LEU A 622 0.76 -2.00 2.49
CA LEU A 622 0.44 -1.73 1.08
C LEU A 622 -0.97 -1.14 0.99
N LEU A 623 -1.10 0.10 0.54
CA LEU A 623 -2.36 0.84 0.47
C LEU A 623 -2.80 1.02 -0.98
N ILE A 624 -4.00 0.54 -1.30
CA ILE A 624 -4.56 0.58 -2.65
C ILE A 624 -5.99 1.12 -2.60
N ASP A 625 -6.23 2.24 -3.27
CA ASP A 625 -7.55 2.83 -3.38
C ASP A 625 -8.00 3.00 -4.84
N SER A 626 -9.31 3.14 -5.05
CA SER A 626 -9.91 3.19 -6.40
C SER A 626 -10.60 4.50 -6.71
N ALA A 627 -10.81 5.36 -5.72
CA ALA A 627 -11.48 6.63 -5.90
C ALA A 627 -10.66 7.61 -6.74
N GLU A 628 -11.34 8.43 -7.53
CA GLU A 628 -10.76 9.60 -8.17
C GLU A 628 -10.30 10.65 -7.14
N LEU A 629 -9.44 11.58 -7.56
CA LEU A 629 -8.89 12.61 -6.67
C LEU A 629 -9.97 13.48 -6.03
N ASN A 630 -11.06 13.83 -6.75
CA ASN A 630 -12.17 14.73 -6.37
C ASN A 630 -11.86 15.64 -5.16
N ALA A 631 -10.83 16.47 -5.32
CA ALA A 631 -10.27 17.31 -4.27
C ALA A 631 -9.71 18.57 -4.90
N ARG A 632 -9.51 19.59 -4.08
CA ARG A 632 -8.85 20.83 -4.46
C ARG A 632 -7.44 20.50 -4.90
N TRP A 633 -7.22 20.66 -6.19
CA TRP A 633 -5.95 20.38 -6.83
C TRP A 633 -5.69 21.43 -7.92
N SER A 634 -4.42 21.72 -8.13
CA SER A 634 -3.94 22.65 -9.13
C SER A 634 -2.59 22.17 -9.61
N MET A 635 -2.42 22.20 -10.93
CA MET A 635 -1.15 21.97 -11.60
C MET A 635 -0.18 23.10 -11.23
N GLY A 636 1.10 22.78 -11.01
CA GLY A 636 2.10 23.78 -10.62
C GLY A 636 2.34 23.88 -9.12
N ASN A 637 3.20 24.81 -8.72
CA ASN A 637 3.50 25.08 -7.32
C ASN A 637 2.32 25.80 -6.64
N ASN A 638 1.66 25.15 -5.68
CA ASN A 638 0.45 25.70 -5.04
C ASN A 638 0.25 25.18 -3.61
N THR A 639 -0.14 26.06 -2.67
CA THR A 639 -0.45 25.71 -1.28
C THR A 639 -1.74 24.90 -1.12
N SER A 640 -2.65 24.98 -2.09
CA SER A 640 -4.00 24.43 -2.03
C SER A 640 -4.10 22.94 -2.38
N LYS A 641 -2.99 22.23 -2.54
CA LYS A 641 -2.98 20.79 -2.87
C LYS A 641 -3.55 19.98 -1.70
N VAL A 642 -4.61 19.21 -1.96
CA VAL A 642 -5.32 18.45 -0.93
C VAL A 642 -5.10 16.94 -1.07
N ARG A 643 -4.90 16.26 0.07
CA ARG A 643 -4.78 14.80 0.18
C ARG A 643 -5.95 14.17 0.96
N ASN A 644 -6.04 12.84 0.93
CA ASN A 644 -6.99 12.05 1.72
C ASN A 644 -6.55 11.98 3.19
N GLU A 645 -6.67 13.10 3.89
CA GLU A 645 -6.23 13.25 5.27
C GLU A 645 -7.23 14.08 6.07
N LEU A 646 -7.41 13.72 7.33
CA LEU A 646 -8.33 14.36 8.27
C LEU A 646 -7.76 14.38 9.68
N GLY A 647 -8.10 15.42 10.45
CA GLY A 647 -7.71 15.53 11.86
C GLY A 647 -6.92 16.80 12.23
N ASN A 648 -6.53 16.87 13.51
CA ASN A 648 -5.95 18.06 14.15
C ASN A 648 -6.79 19.36 13.97
N VAL A 649 -8.11 19.21 13.95
CA VAL A 649 -9.08 20.32 13.88
C VAL A 649 -10.23 20.06 14.83
N ALA A 650 -10.92 21.13 15.23
CA ALA A 650 -12.18 21.00 15.96
C ALA A 650 -13.28 20.57 14.98
N ASN A 651 -13.88 19.40 15.21
CA ASN A 651 -14.99 18.94 14.38
C ASN A 651 -15.93 18.01 15.17
N PRO A 652 -17.25 18.32 15.25
CA PRO A 652 -18.22 17.52 15.99
C PRO A 652 -18.40 16.09 15.44
N HIS A 653 -18.40 15.92 14.11
CA HIS A 653 -18.58 14.59 13.48
C HIS A 653 -17.40 13.67 13.77
N MET A 654 -16.17 14.21 13.69
CA MET A 654 -14.96 13.47 14.04
C MET A 654 -14.76 13.34 15.55
N ARG A 655 -15.55 14.06 16.37
CA ARG A 655 -15.36 14.21 17.82
C ARG A 655 -13.92 14.60 18.16
N SER A 656 -13.34 15.47 17.35
CA SER A 656 -11.91 15.81 17.40
C SER A 656 -11.68 17.24 17.86
N LEU A 657 -10.52 17.46 18.46
CA LEU A 657 -9.99 18.78 18.80
C LEU A 657 -8.56 18.92 18.25
N PRO A 658 -8.07 20.15 18.04
CA PRO A 658 -6.64 20.36 17.78
C PRO A 658 -5.83 19.85 18.96
N PHE A 659 -4.85 18.99 18.70
CA PHE A 659 -3.99 18.39 19.74
C PHE A 659 -2.52 18.81 19.63
N ILE A 660 -2.14 19.40 18.50
CA ILE A 660 -0.78 19.87 18.25
C ILE A 660 -0.80 21.25 17.59
N GLY A 661 0.00 22.16 18.14
CA GLY A 661 0.05 23.56 17.75
C GLY A 661 0.82 23.82 16.46
N ARG A 662 0.92 25.10 16.09
CA ARG A 662 1.63 25.58 14.89
C ARG A 662 3.16 25.51 15.00
N ASP A 663 3.69 25.44 16.22
CA ASP A 663 5.13 25.43 16.48
C ASP A 663 5.69 24.01 16.70
N SER A 664 4.81 23.01 16.80
CA SER A 664 5.18 21.61 16.98
C SER A 664 4.86 20.78 15.75
N ARG A 665 5.54 19.64 15.61
CA ARG A 665 5.34 18.73 14.47
C ARG A 665 5.10 17.31 14.97
N PHE A 666 4.36 16.55 14.18
CA PHE A 666 4.31 15.11 14.29
C PHE A 666 4.64 14.46 12.94
N PHE A 667 5.20 13.25 12.98
CA PHE A 667 5.49 12.49 11.78
C PHE A 667 4.29 11.65 11.38
N LEU A 668 3.93 11.71 10.09
CA LEU A 668 3.09 10.69 9.46
C LEU A 668 4.03 9.81 8.62
N ARG A 669 4.36 8.63 9.14
CA ARG A 669 5.26 7.69 8.49
C ARG A 669 4.48 6.57 7.85
N HIS A 670 4.57 6.49 6.52
CA HIS A 670 4.05 5.37 5.75
C HIS A 670 5.21 4.53 5.23
N MET A 671 5.27 3.26 5.64
CA MET A 671 6.16 2.27 5.06
C MET A 671 5.35 1.29 4.21
N GLY A 672 5.56 1.33 2.90
CA GLY A 672 4.80 0.54 1.94
C GLY A 672 4.45 1.36 0.69
N SER A 673 3.70 0.74 -0.22
CA SER A 673 3.28 1.40 -1.45
C SER A 673 1.96 2.13 -1.27
N MET A 674 1.80 3.27 -1.95
CA MET A 674 0.54 4.01 -2.01
C MET A 674 0.09 4.09 -3.48
N ILE A 675 -1.06 3.47 -3.74
CA ILE A 675 -1.53 3.14 -5.08
C ILE A 675 -2.93 3.73 -5.26
N HIS A 676 -3.05 4.70 -6.16
CA HIS A 676 -4.31 5.33 -6.52
C HIS A 676 -4.74 4.85 -7.91
N LEU A 677 -5.73 3.96 -7.99
CA LEU A 677 -6.16 3.39 -9.28
C LEU A 677 -7.04 4.34 -10.10
N ARG A 678 -7.80 5.22 -9.43
CA ARG A 678 -8.73 6.19 -10.05
C ARG A 678 -9.74 5.58 -11.01
N THR A 679 -10.30 4.44 -10.64
CA THR A 679 -11.27 3.70 -11.45
C THR A 679 -12.72 3.89 -11.00
N ARG A 680 -12.97 4.66 -9.94
CA ARG A 680 -14.29 4.85 -9.33
C ARG A 680 -14.52 6.30 -8.92
N PRO A 681 -15.79 6.77 -8.93
CA PRO A 681 -16.13 8.10 -8.44
C PRO A 681 -15.87 8.19 -6.93
N ALA A 682 -15.48 9.38 -6.48
CA ALA A 682 -15.20 9.64 -5.07
C ALA A 682 -16.43 10.21 -4.36
N LYS A 683 -16.57 9.86 -3.08
CA LYS A 683 -17.60 10.45 -2.21
C LYS A 683 -17.09 11.78 -1.64
N GLY A 684 -17.72 12.88 -2.05
CA GLY A 684 -17.46 14.21 -1.52
C GLY A 684 -16.19 14.88 -2.06
N TYR A 685 -16.30 16.19 -2.28
CA TYR A 685 -15.18 17.03 -2.68
C TYR A 685 -14.35 17.44 -1.44
N LEU A 686 -13.03 17.41 -1.55
CA LEU A 686 -12.14 17.86 -0.47
C LEU A 686 -11.55 19.24 -0.74
N ASP A 687 -11.88 20.20 0.10
CA ASP A 687 -11.36 21.57 0.02
C ASP A 687 -10.15 21.86 0.93
N GLY A 688 -9.84 20.90 1.83
CA GLY A 688 -8.77 20.98 2.83
C GLY A 688 -9.21 21.45 4.22
N SER A 689 -10.49 21.81 4.41
CA SER A 689 -11.03 22.30 5.70
C SER A 689 -11.05 21.25 6.81
N LEU A 690 -11.02 19.97 6.44
CA LEU A 690 -11.18 18.83 7.36
C LEU A 690 -9.88 18.43 8.08
N ARG A 691 -8.79 19.19 7.88
CA ARG A 691 -7.51 18.94 8.53
C ARG A 691 -6.69 20.19 8.77
N ASN A 692 -5.76 20.09 9.71
CA ASN A 692 -4.64 21.00 9.83
C ASN A 692 -3.34 20.27 9.51
N ASP A 693 -2.89 20.38 8.26
CA ASP A 693 -1.67 19.71 7.80
C ASP A 693 -0.38 20.51 7.99
N GLN A 694 -0.43 21.71 8.58
CA GLN A 694 0.76 22.52 8.83
C GLN A 694 1.73 21.84 9.81
N SER A 695 1.19 21.03 10.72
CA SER A 695 1.96 20.34 11.76
C SER A 695 2.39 18.93 11.35
N VAL A 696 1.98 18.45 10.17
CA VAL A 696 2.25 17.09 9.67
C VAL A 696 3.55 17.08 8.87
N VAL A 697 4.47 16.19 9.23
CA VAL A 697 5.68 15.91 8.44
C VAL A 697 5.57 14.50 7.85
N ARG A 698 5.39 14.41 6.54
CA ARG A 698 5.15 13.12 5.84
C ARG A 698 6.46 12.43 5.48
N ARG A 699 6.60 11.17 5.87
CA ARG A 699 7.72 10.30 5.53
C ARG A 699 7.16 9.08 4.80
N ASN A 700 7.52 8.91 3.53
CA ASN A 700 7.08 7.76 2.73
C ASN A 700 8.31 6.97 2.34
N ILE A 701 8.34 5.71 2.74
CA ILE A 701 9.49 4.83 2.57
C ILE A 701 9.00 3.56 1.90
N PHE A 702 9.67 3.15 0.83
CA PHE A 702 9.35 1.89 0.19
C PHE A 702 9.77 0.73 1.08
N ASP A 703 8.91 -0.27 1.17
CA ASP A 703 9.16 -1.46 1.97
C ASP A 703 9.38 -2.68 1.06
N THR A 704 10.64 -3.07 0.95
CA THR A 704 11.08 -4.20 0.12
C THR A 704 10.49 -5.54 0.55
N THR A 705 9.91 -5.63 1.74
CA THR A 705 9.29 -6.87 2.21
C THR A 705 7.97 -7.19 1.50
N PHE A 706 7.30 -6.20 0.89
CA PHE A 706 6.08 -6.41 0.09
C PHE A 706 6.34 -6.98 -1.30
N VAL A 707 7.60 -6.97 -1.75
CA VAL A 707 8.01 -7.36 -3.11
C VAL A 707 8.12 -8.87 -3.28
N ARG A 708 8.49 -9.61 -2.23
CA ARG A 708 8.80 -11.04 -2.33
C ARG A 708 7.51 -11.84 -2.61
N GLY A 709 7.35 -12.25 -3.86
CA GLY A 709 6.16 -12.85 -4.47
C GLY A 709 5.88 -14.29 -4.02
N GLY A 710 5.78 -14.52 -2.72
CA GLY A 710 5.46 -15.83 -2.17
C GLY A 710 6.00 -16.09 -0.76
N GLY A 711 6.71 -15.13 -0.15
CA GLY A 711 7.19 -15.27 1.22
C GLY A 711 6.04 -15.43 2.23
N ASP A 712 6.38 -15.90 3.43
CA ASP A 712 5.36 -16.18 4.44
C ASP A 712 4.52 -14.96 4.85
N TYR A 713 5.10 -13.76 4.74
CA TYR A 713 4.46 -12.47 5.04
C TYR A 713 3.86 -11.80 3.79
N HIS A 714 3.77 -12.48 2.65
CA HIS A 714 3.12 -11.90 1.48
C HIS A 714 1.59 -11.88 1.70
N PRO A 715 0.91 -10.72 1.55
CA PRO A 715 -0.55 -10.61 1.65
C PRO A 715 -1.27 -11.61 0.72
N PRO A 716 -2.29 -12.34 1.20
CA PRO A 716 -3.04 -13.27 0.36
C PRO A 716 -3.83 -12.51 -0.73
N TYR A 717 -4.06 -13.16 -1.88
CA TYR A 717 -4.80 -12.60 -3.02
C TYR A 717 -4.25 -11.25 -3.53
N PRO A 718 -2.96 -11.16 -3.88
CA PRO A 718 -2.38 -9.93 -4.40
C PRO A 718 -3.00 -9.57 -5.76
N MET A 719 -3.33 -8.30 -5.95
CA MET A 719 -3.74 -7.82 -7.28
C MET A 719 -2.56 -7.71 -8.24
N ALA A 720 -2.82 -7.86 -9.54
CA ALA A 720 -1.81 -7.70 -10.58
C ALA A 720 -2.37 -7.20 -11.90
N GLY A 721 -1.59 -6.36 -12.59
CA GLY A 721 -1.78 -6.02 -14.00
C GLY A 721 -1.01 -6.97 -14.92
N PHE A 722 -1.46 -7.08 -16.16
CA PHE A 722 -0.86 -7.95 -17.17
C PHE A 722 -0.72 -7.21 -18.49
N THR A 723 0.50 -7.19 -19.04
CA THR A 723 0.85 -6.50 -20.27
C THR A 723 1.58 -7.45 -21.21
N ILE A 724 1.22 -7.46 -22.49
CA ILE A 724 1.95 -8.21 -23.51
C ILE A 724 3.26 -7.49 -23.82
N ILE A 725 4.39 -8.21 -23.77
CA ILE A 725 5.72 -7.65 -24.05
C ILE A 725 6.42 -8.29 -25.26
N SER A 726 5.89 -9.40 -25.78
CA SER A 726 6.35 -10.00 -27.03
C SER A 726 5.17 -10.54 -27.84
N TRP A 727 5.34 -10.64 -29.15
CA TRP A 727 4.35 -11.23 -30.05
C TRP A 727 5.04 -12.02 -31.14
N LYS A 728 4.70 -13.30 -31.26
CA LYS A 728 5.12 -14.16 -32.36
C LYS A 728 3.90 -14.86 -32.94
N ASP A 729 3.72 -14.71 -34.24
CA ASP A 729 2.71 -15.37 -35.05
C ASP A 729 3.40 -16.47 -35.88
N GLU A 730 2.76 -17.64 -36.00
CA GLU A 730 3.14 -18.65 -36.98
C GLU A 730 1.95 -19.53 -37.44
N SER A 731 2.06 -20.08 -38.65
CA SER A 731 1.15 -21.14 -39.13
C SER A 731 1.60 -22.47 -38.55
N ILE A 732 0.63 -23.30 -38.11
CA ILE A 732 0.92 -24.63 -37.57
C ILE A 732 0.08 -25.72 -38.27
N PRO A 733 0.55 -26.99 -38.30
CA PRO A 733 -0.25 -28.11 -38.77
C PRO A 733 -1.46 -28.39 -37.86
N ALA A 734 -2.55 -28.94 -38.41
CA ALA A 734 -3.74 -29.31 -37.64
C ALA A 734 -3.44 -30.33 -36.51
N GLU A 735 -2.46 -31.21 -36.69
CA GLU A 735 -2.02 -32.14 -35.65
C GLU A 735 -1.45 -31.44 -34.40
N GLU A 736 -0.82 -30.27 -34.58
CA GLU A 736 -0.28 -29.49 -33.47
C GLU A 736 -1.41 -28.82 -32.65
N TYR A 737 -2.52 -28.44 -33.31
CA TYR A 737 -3.74 -27.96 -32.63
C TYR A 737 -4.33 -29.03 -31.67
N ASP A 738 -4.30 -30.29 -32.08
CA ASP A 738 -4.85 -31.39 -31.26
C ASP A 738 -3.92 -31.76 -30.09
N LYS A 739 -2.62 -31.47 -30.20
CA LYS A 739 -1.62 -31.68 -29.14
C LYS A 739 -1.65 -30.62 -28.03
N ILE A 740 -2.33 -29.50 -28.25
CA ILE A 740 -2.55 -28.49 -27.21
C ILE A 740 -3.69 -28.98 -26.32
N ASN A 741 -3.32 -29.52 -25.15
CA ASN A 741 -4.21 -30.01 -24.10
C ASN A 741 -3.70 -29.53 -22.75
#